data_AF-A0A3C1EZ33-F1
#
_entry.id   AF-A0A3C1EZ33-F1
#
_cell.length_a   1.000
_cell.length_b   1.000
_cell.length_c   1.000
_cell.angle_alpha   90.00
_cell.angle_beta   90.00
_cell.angle_gamma   90.00
#
_symmetry.space_group_name_H-M   'P 1'
#
loop_
_entity.id
_entity.type
_entity.pdbx_description
1 polymer ?
#
loop_
_entity_poly.entity_id
_entity_poly.type
_entity_poly.pdbx_seq_one_letter_code
_entity_poly.pdbx_strand_id
1 'polypeptide(L)'
;MKYILYLAILVCPLIFFTDVTRNPYIIQGTILYISLLLILILFIYNSLKNKNIVLYETPLDIIIIVFSAVTVLTFLKAFLVNYQIPIFGKIPGYTTAIWSEGLRNNLYILINCILAYYVAVNLIRDEKTIKRVFYISYLVAFIASIYAILQYFDIEPIWQHVVNPYGIKRCVSTFGNPVFLSSFLVIIIPVAFTTLIFSKSNFERSWHIVLLASMVLALFCTMARSSWLGLTVSFIIIAISFKDKILSLKKWILAITIIIVLVMFIPAKWQNETKTFGAYTANRIASIFSIQKSGPAAYQRFLIWLSAWDISKQNPVLGCGWGLFEMLFPFYQQRYLIHPKLTQRTHANNAHNVLLENLSQMGIIGLGIFLLLIICIVKFGIHQIKYLKNDFQKMAAVAIFAGTAGMLVDNIVNVTLYFVIPGFFFWMNLGILAGLGSNTKRIIKNNITTKIISVILIILSVILIKMYITIFIAEKSYFTGFKIAKKPNASIEQAIQYLEKAHKLHRLEVNNNYELANGYARLSAQYRYSNAFTQMEIYQKKALWAYTEAVAANPGYDELYFNLATVQAQRKEFNESIENYKKAIFINPFSMDAIMGLGNIYLFSNNYEQSINIYRRATLLSPNNKDIWNNLGYAYMKLNNINEAKKSFKRAIEIDPNFDLAKKNLINLPSQ
;
A
#
# COMPACT_ATOMS: atom_id res chain seq x y z
N MET A 1 30.25 -5.62 4.67
CA MET A 1 29.06 -5.31 5.50
C MET A 1 28.76 -3.81 5.55
N LYS A 2 29.52 -2.96 6.28
CA LYS A 2 29.22 -1.51 6.40
C LYS A 2 29.07 -0.79 5.05
N TYR A 3 29.95 -1.05 4.07
CA TYR A 3 29.85 -0.46 2.74
C TYR A 3 28.60 -0.87 1.95
N ILE A 4 28.15 -2.13 2.10
CA ILE A 4 26.90 -2.60 1.48
C ILE A 4 25.72 -1.82 2.07
N LEU A 5 25.71 -1.61 3.40
CA LEU A 5 24.69 -0.81 4.07
C LEU A 5 24.69 0.65 3.60
N TYR A 6 25.88 1.27 3.49
CA TYR A 6 26.01 2.63 2.98
C TYR A 6 25.49 2.78 1.55
N LEU A 7 25.81 1.82 0.69
CA LEU A 7 25.32 1.80 -0.67
C LEU A 7 23.79 1.63 -0.69
N ALA A 8 23.23 0.75 0.14
CA ALA A 8 21.78 0.55 0.23
C ALA A 8 21.05 1.81 0.70
N ILE A 9 21.57 2.51 1.73
CA ILE A 9 20.99 3.78 2.21
C ILE A 9 21.01 4.85 1.11
N LEU A 10 22.08 4.91 0.31
CA LEU A 10 22.22 5.89 -0.76
C LEU A 10 21.32 5.57 -1.96
N VAL A 11 21.36 4.33 -2.43
CA VAL A 11 20.86 3.93 -3.74
C VAL A 11 19.38 3.60 -3.71
N CYS A 12 18.92 2.85 -2.71
CA CYS A 12 17.55 2.34 -2.70
C CYS A 12 16.47 3.45 -2.74
N PRO A 13 16.60 4.59 -2.01
CA PRO A 13 15.60 5.66 -2.07
C PRO A 13 15.66 6.51 -3.34
N LEU A 14 16.76 6.45 -4.09
CA LEU A 14 17.01 7.30 -5.26
C LEU A 14 16.76 6.57 -6.59
N ILE A 15 16.81 5.23 -6.61
CA ILE A 15 16.47 4.45 -7.81
C ILE A 15 14.95 4.39 -7.97
N PHE A 16 14.44 5.03 -9.02
CA PHE A 16 13.02 5.04 -9.32
C PHE A 16 12.83 4.97 -10.84
N PHE A 17 12.35 3.84 -11.37
CA PHE A 17 12.13 3.67 -12.81
C PHE A 17 10.66 3.40 -13.09
N THR A 18 9.98 4.33 -13.77
CA THR A 18 8.56 4.22 -14.05
C THR A 18 8.22 3.35 -15.25
N ASP A 19 9.17 3.07 -16.14
CA ASP A 19 8.93 2.29 -17.37
C ASP A 19 9.42 0.83 -17.31
N VAL A 20 9.96 0.39 -16.16
CA VAL A 20 10.54 -0.96 -16.01
C VAL A 20 9.58 -1.95 -15.35
N THR A 21 8.84 -1.52 -14.33
CA THR A 21 7.87 -2.34 -13.57
C THR A 21 6.56 -1.57 -13.43
N ARG A 22 5.41 -2.26 -13.26
CA ARG A 22 4.13 -1.55 -13.04
C ARG A 22 4.22 -0.70 -11.80
N ASN A 23 4.84 -1.27 -10.77
CA ASN A 23 5.06 -0.61 -9.51
C ASN A 23 6.54 -0.20 -9.39
N PRO A 24 6.86 1.11 -9.47
CA PRO A 24 8.24 1.58 -9.59
C PRO A 24 9.09 1.39 -8.33
N TYR A 25 8.49 1.17 -7.15
CA TYR A 25 9.26 0.91 -5.91
C TYR A 25 9.63 -0.56 -5.69
N ILE A 26 9.21 -1.49 -6.56
CA ILE A 26 9.63 -2.90 -6.46
C ILE A 26 11.14 -3.03 -6.55
N ILE A 27 11.80 -2.25 -7.43
CA ILE A 27 13.25 -2.28 -7.56
C ILE A 27 13.95 -1.80 -6.29
N GLN A 28 13.40 -0.76 -5.64
CA GLN A 28 13.92 -0.21 -4.38
C GLN A 28 13.92 -1.28 -3.29
N GLY A 29 12.77 -1.98 -3.15
CA GLY A 29 12.64 -3.05 -2.17
C GLY A 29 13.51 -4.26 -2.49
N THR A 30 13.60 -4.66 -3.76
CA THR A 30 14.44 -5.78 -4.20
C THR A 30 15.91 -5.55 -3.85
N ILE A 31 16.46 -4.38 -4.20
CA ILE A 31 17.86 -4.04 -3.91
C ILE A 31 18.10 -3.97 -2.40
N LEU A 32 17.17 -3.37 -1.65
CA LEU A 32 17.30 -3.27 -0.20
C LEU A 32 17.30 -4.65 0.49
N TYR A 33 16.35 -5.52 0.14
CA TYR A 33 16.25 -6.86 0.73
C TYR A 33 17.46 -7.72 0.41
N ILE A 34 17.93 -7.69 -0.84
CA ILE A 34 19.16 -8.39 -1.23
C ILE A 34 20.34 -7.84 -0.41
N SER A 35 20.45 -6.52 -0.26
CA SER A 35 21.54 -5.89 0.51
C SER A 35 21.52 -6.34 1.98
N LEU A 36 20.36 -6.37 2.63
CA LEU A 36 20.21 -6.81 4.02
C LEU A 36 20.52 -8.30 4.19
N LEU A 37 20.03 -9.16 3.28
CA LEU A 37 20.31 -10.59 3.30
C LEU A 37 21.79 -10.90 3.03
N LEU A 38 22.45 -10.16 2.13
CA LEU A 38 23.90 -10.27 1.93
C LEU A 38 24.69 -9.86 3.17
N ILE A 39 24.26 -8.79 3.87
CA ILE A 39 24.86 -8.41 5.16
C ILE A 39 24.70 -9.54 6.18
N LEU A 40 23.53 -10.18 6.26
CA LEU A 40 23.28 -11.32 7.14
C LEU A 40 24.20 -12.50 6.82
N ILE A 41 24.32 -12.88 5.54
CA ILE A 41 25.21 -13.97 5.10
C ILE A 41 26.66 -13.67 5.51
N LEU A 42 27.16 -12.46 5.25
CA LEU A 42 28.51 -12.06 5.62
C LEU A 42 28.72 -12.01 7.14
N PHE A 43 27.70 -11.61 7.89
CA PHE A 43 27.74 -11.61 9.35
C PHE A 43 27.87 -13.04 9.90
N ILE A 44 27.05 -13.97 9.39
CA ILE A 44 27.08 -15.38 9.79
C ILE A 44 28.41 -16.01 9.39
N TYR A 45 28.88 -15.77 8.15
CA TYR A 45 30.16 -16.29 7.66
C TYR A 45 31.34 -15.86 8.56
N ASN A 46 31.41 -14.56 8.90
CA ASN A 46 32.44 -14.07 9.80
C ASN A 46 32.34 -14.68 11.21
N SER A 47 31.13 -14.89 11.71
CA SER A 47 30.90 -15.51 13.02
C SER A 47 31.34 -16.99 13.04
N LEU A 48 31.10 -17.73 11.95
CA LEU A 48 31.57 -19.10 11.77
C LEU A 48 33.09 -19.16 11.74
N LYS A 49 33.74 -18.26 10.98
CA LYS A 49 35.21 -18.15 10.90
C LYS A 49 35.84 -17.84 12.26
N ASN A 50 35.22 -16.96 13.04
CA ASN A 50 35.73 -16.51 14.34
C ASN A 50 35.36 -17.45 15.51
N LYS A 51 34.71 -18.58 15.25
CA LYS A 51 34.23 -19.57 16.25
C LYS A 51 33.26 -19.03 17.31
N ASN A 52 32.81 -17.78 17.19
CA ASN A 52 31.91 -17.11 18.11
C ASN A 52 30.95 -16.21 17.33
N ILE A 53 29.68 -16.25 17.67
CA ILE A 53 28.69 -15.25 17.25
C ILE A 53 28.65 -14.16 18.32
N VAL A 54 28.94 -12.93 17.92
CA VAL A 54 28.89 -11.76 18.81
C VAL A 54 27.69 -10.92 18.42
N LEU A 55 26.71 -10.86 19.31
CA LEU A 55 25.52 -10.01 19.17
C LEU A 55 25.53 -8.96 20.25
N TYR A 56 25.01 -7.78 19.92
CA TYR A 56 24.77 -6.73 20.89
C TYR A 56 23.33 -6.75 21.35
N GLU A 57 23.15 -6.87 22.66
CA GLU A 57 21.84 -6.88 23.28
C GLU A 57 21.36 -5.46 23.54
N THR A 58 20.05 -5.29 23.41
CA THR A 58 19.38 -4.02 23.59
C THR A 58 18.15 -4.18 24.51
N PRO A 59 17.79 -3.15 25.29
CA PRO A 59 16.59 -3.21 26.11
C PRO A 59 15.27 -3.35 25.33
N LEU A 60 15.30 -3.16 24.00
CA LEU A 60 14.13 -3.31 23.13
C LEU A 60 14.01 -4.71 22.51
N ASP A 61 14.99 -5.59 22.68
CA ASP A 61 15.00 -6.91 22.03
C ASP A 61 13.75 -7.72 22.34
N ILE A 62 13.37 -7.82 23.62
CA ILE A 62 12.22 -8.61 24.05
C ILE A 62 10.92 -8.12 23.39
N ILE A 63 10.66 -6.81 23.42
CA ILE A 63 9.40 -6.27 22.89
C ILE A 63 9.33 -6.36 21.36
N ILE A 64 10.47 -6.22 20.66
CA ILE A 64 10.55 -6.40 19.21
C ILE A 64 10.30 -7.87 18.84
N ILE A 65 10.89 -8.82 19.58
CA ILE A 65 10.66 -10.25 19.38
C ILE A 65 9.20 -10.61 19.64
N VAL A 66 8.60 -10.11 20.73
CA VAL A 66 7.18 -10.36 21.06
C VAL A 66 6.26 -9.79 19.99
N PHE A 67 6.46 -8.54 19.55
CA PHE A 67 5.68 -7.94 18.46
C PHE A 67 5.78 -8.78 17.18
N SER A 68 6.99 -9.19 16.82
CA SER A 68 7.23 -10.03 15.64
C SER A 68 6.58 -11.41 15.77
N ALA A 69 6.68 -12.05 16.93
CA ALA A 69 6.06 -13.34 17.18
C ALA A 69 4.54 -13.27 17.00
N VAL A 70 3.87 -12.23 17.50
CA VAL A 70 2.42 -12.09 17.32
C VAL A 70 2.04 -11.84 15.87
N THR A 71 2.83 -11.09 15.10
CA THR A 71 2.57 -10.91 13.66
C THR A 71 2.63 -12.26 12.92
N VAL A 72 3.64 -13.09 13.21
CA VAL A 72 3.78 -14.43 12.61
C VAL A 72 2.68 -15.38 13.09
N LEU A 73 2.36 -15.39 14.38
CA LEU A 73 1.34 -16.27 14.94
C LEU A 73 -0.06 -15.96 14.41
N THR A 74 -0.40 -14.68 14.26
CA THR A 74 -1.69 -14.27 13.69
C THR A 74 -1.79 -14.61 12.20
N PHE A 75 -0.69 -14.51 11.45
CA PHE A 75 -0.60 -15.01 10.08
C PHE A 75 -0.77 -16.54 10.00
N LEU A 76 -0.05 -17.30 10.83
CA LEU A 76 -0.17 -18.77 10.88
C LEU A 76 -1.59 -19.22 11.27
N LYS A 77 -2.22 -18.53 12.23
CA LYS A 77 -3.61 -18.75 12.63
C LYS A 77 -4.57 -18.60 11.45
N ALA A 78 -4.32 -17.67 10.53
CA ALA A 78 -5.20 -17.47 9.37
C ALA A 78 -5.26 -18.70 8.45
N PHE A 79 -4.23 -19.55 8.42
CA PHE A 79 -4.29 -20.82 7.68
C PHE A 79 -5.16 -21.88 8.36
N LEU A 80 -5.23 -21.85 9.70
CA LEU A 80 -5.98 -22.82 10.49
C LEU A 80 -7.46 -22.46 10.57
N VAL A 81 -7.76 -21.16 10.63
CA VAL A 81 -9.12 -20.65 10.70
C VAL A 81 -9.60 -20.44 9.28
N ASN A 82 -10.39 -21.40 8.79
CA ASN A 82 -11.08 -21.30 7.48
C ASN A 82 -12.04 -20.10 7.51
N TYR A 83 -11.52 -18.93 7.15
CA TYR A 83 -12.21 -17.64 7.32
C TYR A 83 -13.44 -17.59 6.42
N GLN A 84 -14.61 -17.45 7.04
CA GLN A 84 -15.88 -17.32 6.35
C GLN A 84 -16.45 -15.94 6.59
N ILE A 85 -16.99 -15.34 5.56
CA ILE A 85 -17.67 -14.05 5.66
C ILE A 85 -19.17 -14.33 5.77
N PRO A 86 -19.88 -13.79 6.79
CA PRO A 86 -21.24 -14.22 7.14
C PRO A 86 -22.29 -14.25 6.01
N ILE A 87 -22.09 -13.53 4.91
CA ILE A 87 -23.01 -13.50 3.74
C ILE A 87 -22.36 -14.07 2.47
N PHE A 88 -21.04 -13.92 2.31
CA PHE A 88 -20.33 -14.42 1.13
C PHE A 88 -19.97 -15.91 1.25
N GLY A 89 -19.91 -16.44 2.48
CA GLY A 89 -19.48 -17.79 2.78
C GLY A 89 -17.95 -17.95 2.70
N LYS A 90 -17.51 -19.10 2.19
CA LYS A 90 -16.08 -19.44 2.07
C LYS A 90 -15.43 -18.67 0.93
N ILE A 91 -14.30 -18.04 1.21
CA ILE A 91 -13.51 -17.33 0.20
C ILE A 91 -12.81 -18.35 -0.73
N PRO A 92 -13.06 -18.33 -2.05
CA PRO A 92 -12.37 -19.21 -3.00
C PRO A 92 -10.86 -18.98 -2.94
N GLY A 93 -10.08 -20.07 -2.90
CA GLY A 93 -8.62 -19.97 -2.88
C GLY A 93 -8.03 -19.26 -1.66
N TYR A 94 -8.78 -19.11 -0.55
CA TYR A 94 -8.35 -18.36 0.64
C TYR A 94 -6.92 -18.68 1.10
N THR A 95 -6.57 -19.96 1.19
CA THR A 95 -5.22 -20.40 1.59
C THR A 95 -4.14 -19.96 0.60
N THR A 96 -4.44 -19.94 -0.69
CA THR A 96 -3.52 -19.46 -1.74
C THR A 96 -3.34 -17.95 -1.67
N ALA A 97 -4.43 -17.23 -1.40
CA ALA A 97 -4.38 -15.78 -1.22
C ALA A 97 -3.59 -15.37 0.03
N ILE A 98 -3.69 -16.12 1.14
CA ILE A 98 -2.83 -15.93 2.31
C ILE A 98 -1.35 -16.13 1.94
N TRP A 99 -1.03 -17.17 1.17
CA TRP A 99 0.34 -17.39 0.69
C TRP A 99 0.84 -16.26 -0.20
N SER A 100 0.00 -15.67 -1.04
CA SER A 100 0.39 -14.55 -1.88
C SER A 100 0.61 -13.26 -1.07
N GLU A 101 -0.43 -12.80 -0.38
CA GLU A 101 -0.46 -11.48 0.25
C GLU A 101 0.16 -11.49 1.66
N GLY A 102 -0.17 -12.50 2.46
CA GLY A 102 0.30 -12.59 3.84
C GLY A 102 1.79 -12.95 3.94
N LEU A 103 2.30 -13.87 3.11
CA LEU A 103 3.73 -14.22 3.13
C LEU A 103 4.60 -12.99 2.79
N ARG A 104 4.20 -12.21 1.77
CA ARG A 104 4.89 -10.98 1.36
C ARG A 104 5.05 -10.01 2.54
N ASN A 105 3.96 -9.81 3.30
CA ASN A 105 3.93 -8.92 4.47
C ASN A 105 4.68 -9.48 5.70
N ASN A 106 4.78 -10.81 5.84
CA ASN A 106 5.61 -11.43 6.89
C ASN A 106 7.11 -11.31 6.58
N LEU A 107 7.50 -11.54 5.33
CA LEU A 107 8.89 -11.35 4.89
C LEU A 107 9.34 -9.89 5.04
N TYR A 108 8.43 -8.94 4.80
CA TYR A 108 8.65 -7.53 5.12
C TYR A 108 9.05 -7.33 6.58
N ILE A 109 8.30 -7.89 7.54
CA ILE A 109 8.65 -7.75 8.97
C ILE A 109 10.02 -8.35 9.27
N LEU A 110 10.28 -9.57 8.80
CA LEU A 110 11.53 -10.26 9.10
C LEU A 110 12.76 -9.52 8.54
N ILE A 111 12.68 -9.06 7.29
CA ILE A 111 13.82 -8.45 6.59
C ILE A 111 13.88 -6.95 6.84
N ASN A 112 12.79 -6.22 6.61
CA ASN A 112 12.78 -4.77 6.62
C ASN A 112 12.66 -4.15 8.01
N CYS A 113 12.11 -4.90 8.98
CA CYS A 113 11.99 -4.44 10.36
C CYS A 113 13.08 -5.06 11.23
N ILE A 114 13.03 -6.38 11.44
CA ILE A 114 13.88 -7.07 12.41
C ILE A 114 15.34 -7.08 11.96
N LEU A 115 15.62 -7.54 10.74
CA LEU A 115 16.99 -7.61 10.24
C LEU A 115 17.58 -6.20 10.07
N ALA A 116 16.81 -5.21 9.58
CA ALA A 116 17.26 -3.82 9.52
C ALA A 116 17.65 -3.26 10.90
N TYR A 117 16.83 -3.51 11.92
CA TYR A 117 17.11 -3.14 13.31
C TYR A 117 18.43 -3.76 13.81
N TYR A 118 18.59 -5.08 13.68
CA TYR A 118 19.80 -5.75 14.16
C TYR A 118 21.04 -5.43 13.34
N VAL A 119 20.91 -5.21 12.04
CA VAL A 119 22.00 -4.70 11.19
C VAL A 119 22.48 -3.34 11.72
N ALA A 120 21.57 -2.44 12.07
CA ALA A 120 21.92 -1.15 12.63
C ALA A 120 22.60 -1.27 14.01
N VAL A 121 22.01 -2.03 14.94
CA VAL A 121 22.56 -2.28 16.28
C VAL A 121 24.00 -2.81 16.23
N ASN A 122 24.29 -3.72 15.29
CA ASN A 122 25.59 -4.39 15.22
C ASN A 122 26.62 -3.62 14.36
N LEU A 123 26.20 -2.84 13.36
CA LEU A 123 27.13 -2.19 12.42
C LEU A 123 27.30 -0.68 12.64
N ILE A 124 26.34 0.01 13.26
CA ILE A 124 26.34 1.47 13.41
C ILE A 124 26.39 1.82 14.90
N ARG A 125 27.61 1.93 15.44
CA ARG A 125 27.83 2.10 16.90
C ARG A 125 28.81 3.21 17.22
N ASP A 126 29.89 3.28 16.44
CA ASP A 126 30.93 4.28 16.64
C ASP A 126 30.55 5.61 15.98
N GLU A 127 31.04 6.71 16.56
CA GLU A 127 30.76 8.07 16.10
C GLU A 127 31.06 8.26 14.62
N LYS A 128 32.16 7.68 14.11
CA LYS A 128 32.53 7.76 12.70
C LYS A 128 31.48 7.09 11.80
N THR A 129 30.97 5.92 12.18
CA THR A 129 29.89 5.27 11.43
C THR A 129 28.57 6.01 11.51
N ILE A 130 28.19 6.54 12.67
CA ILE A 130 26.94 7.30 12.83
C ILE A 130 26.98 8.56 11.96
N LYS A 131 28.08 9.34 12.02
CA LYS A 131 28.27 10.52 11.16
C LYS A 131 28.18 10.18 9.68
N ARG A 132 28.80 9.07 9.24
CA ARG A 132 28.70 8.62 7.84
C ARG A 132 27.25 8.33 7.44
N VAL A 133 26.48 7.64 8.28
CA VAL A 133 25.06 7.38 8.02
C VAL A 133 24.26 8.67 7.92
N PHE A 134 24.53 9.64 8.80
CA PHE A 134 23.91 10.97 8.73
C PHE A 134 24.24 11.66 7.41
N TYR A 135 25.52 11.75 7.02
CA TYR A 135 25.92 12.41 5.77
C TYR A 135 25.32 11.76 4.53
N ILE A 136 25.28 10.43 4.46
CA ILE A 136 24.64 9.72 3.34
C ILE A 136 23.14 10.02 3.33
N SER A 137 22.48 9.99 4.49
CA SER A 137 21.04 10.28 4.60
C SER A 137 20.72 11.72 4.22
N TYR A 138 21.59 12.68 4.55
CA TYR A 138 21.47 14.07 4.13
C TYR A 138 21.61 14.23 2.62
N LEU A 139 22.56 13.52 2.00
CA LEU A 139 22.72 13.55 0.55
C LEU A 139 21.46 13.04 -0.16
N VAL A 140 20.92 11.90 0.31
CA VAL A 140 19.66 11.32 -0.20
C VAL A 140 18.51 12.31 -0.01
N ALA A 141 18.36 12.89 1.18
CA ALA A 141 17.30 13.84 1.45
C ALA A 141 17.42 15.10 0.60
N PHE A 142 18.62 15.64 0.42
CA PHE A 142 18.85 16.80 -0.43
C PHE A 142 18.45 16.52 -1.89
N ILE A 143 18.95 15.42 -2.48
CA ILE A 143 18.63 15.06 -3.87
C ILE A 143 17.12 14.85 -4.04
N ALA A 144 16.50 14.06 -3.16
CA ALA A 144 15.07 13.81 -3.20
C ALA A 144 14.25 15.09 -2.99
N SER A 145 14.69 16.00 -2.12
CA SER A 145 14.01 17.26 -1.86
C SER A 145 14.09 18.23 -3.03
N ILE A 146 15.27 18.41 -3.64
CA ILE A 146 15.41 19.25 -4.84
C ILE A 146 14.53 18.71 -5.96
N TYR A 147 14.56 17.40 -6.19
CA TYR A 147 13.73 16.80 -7.22
C TYR A 147 12.22 16.92 -6.93
N ALA A 148 11.81 16.81 -5.67
CA ALA A 148 10.43 17.05 -5.25
C ALA A 148 9.97 18.48 -5.55
N ILE A 149 10.82 19.47 -5.27
CA ILE A 149 10.55 20.88 -5.53
C ILE A 149 10.44 21.13 -7.04
N LEU A 150 11.36 20.59 -7.84
CA LEU A 150 11.30 20.69 -9.31
C LEU A 150 10.00 20.10 -9.85
N GLN A 151 9.64 18.88 -9.42
CA GLN A 151 8.37 18.23 -9.80
C GLN A 151 7.14 19.05 -9.42
N TYR A 152 7.17 19.73 -8.28
CA TYR A 152 6.05 20.57 -7.84
C TYR A 152 5.82 21.77 -8.77
N PHE A 153 6.88 22.27 -9.41
CA PHE A 153 6.84 23.36 -10.38
C PHE A 153 6.79 22.85 -11.83
N ASP A 154 6.35 21.61 -12.05
CA ASP A 154 6.23 20.98 -13.38
C ASP A 154 7.58 20.85 -14.13
N ILE A 155 8.70 20.88 -13.41
CA ILE A 155 10.03 20.64 -13.97
C ILE A 155 10.40 19.17 -13.71
N GLU A 156 10.28 18.34 -14.74
CA GLU A 156 10.53 16.90 -14.67
C GLU A 156 11.75 16.51 -15.54
N PRO A 157 12.98 16.63 -15.01
CA PRO A 157 14.20 16.39 -15.78
C PRO A 157 14.50 14.92 -16.07
N ILE A 158 13.91 13.97 -15.34
CA ILE A 158 14.28 12.55 -15.43
C ILE A 158 13.15 11.71 -16.04
N TRP A 159 11.88 11.99 -15.68
CA TRP A 159 10.74 11.14 -16.03
C TRP A 159 9.61 11.89 -16.75
N GLN A 160 9.93 12.61 -17.83
CA GLN A 160 9.01 13.52 -18.54
C GLN A 160 7.66 12.92 -18.97
N HIS A 161 7.57 11.60 -19.12
CA HIS A 161 6.35 10.90 -19.54
C HIS A 161 5.48 10.39 -18.39
N VAL A 162 5.83 10.67 -17.14
CA VAL A 162 5.04 10.26 -15.97
C VAL A 162 4.09 11.39 -15.61
N VAL A 163 2.85 11.30 -16.09
CA VAL A 163 1.74 12.09 -15.54
C VAL A 163 1.69 11.78 -14.05
N ASN A 164 1.98 12.78 -13.21
CA ASN A 164 1.89 12.65 -11.77
C ASN A 164 0.48 12.15 -11.39
N PRO A 165 0.33 10.88 -10.96
CA PRO A 165 -0.99 10.29 -10.76
C PRO A 165 -1.72 10.91 -9.55
N TYR A 166 -1.00 11.70 -8.74
CA TYR A 166 -1.53 12.41 -7.58
C TYR A 166 -1.97 13.85 -7.89
N GLY A 167 -1.95 14.27 -9.16
CA GLY A 167 -2.43 15.56 -9.65
C GLY A 167 -1.31 16.59 -9.87
N ILE A 168 -1.67 17.69 -10.55
CA ILE A 168 -0.75 18.71 -11.11
C ILE A 168 0.14 19.41 -10.05
N LYS A 169 -0.12 19.26 -8.74
CA LYS A 169 0.61 20.01 -7.68
C LYS A 169 1.06 19.19 -6.48
N ARG A 170 1.30 17.88 -6.62
CA ARG A 170 1.74 17.03 -5.49
C ARG A 170 2.96 16.18 -5.83
N CYS A 171 4.14 16.51 -5.34
CA CYS A 171 5.37 15.80 -5.74
C CYS A 171 5.53 14.40 -5.13
N VAL A 172 6.13 13.48 -5.89
CA VAL A 172 6.48 12.11 -5.44
C VAL A 172 7.99 11.91 -5.26
N SER A 173 8.79 12.76 -5.91
CA SER A 173 10.25 12.63 -6.05
C SER A 173 10.65 11.22 -6.53
N THR A 174 11.82 10.75 -6.12
CA THR A 174 12.32 9.38 -6.30
C THR A 174 11.63 8.36 -5.40
N PHE A 175 10.75 8.80 -4.49
CA PHE A 175 10.03 7.91 -3.57
C PHE A 175 8.74 7.35 -4.18
N GLY A 176 8.29 7.89 -5.33
CA GLY A 176 7.09 7.41 -6.04
C GLY A 176 5.76 7.66 -5.35
N ASN A 177 5.78 8.12 -4.09
CA ASN A 177 4.60 8.43 -3.31
C ASN A 177 4.91 9.64 -2.41
N PRO A 178 4.07 10.70 -2.43
CA PRO A 178 4.27 11.89 -1.62
C PRO A 178 4.38 11.60 -0.12
N VAL A 179 3.64 10.59 0.35
CA VAL A 179 3.58 10.21 1.75
C VAL A 179 4.84 9.43 2.17
N PHE A 180 5.47 8.67 1.26
CA PHE A 180 6.72 7.98 1.58
C PHE A 180 7.88 8.98 1.73
N LEU A 181 7.95 9.96 0.82
CA LEU A 181 8.91 11.06 0.93
C LEU A 181 8.66 11.84 2.23
N SER A 182 7.42 12.22 2.52
CA SER A 182 7.12 13.03 3.70
C SER A 182 7.50 12.32 5.01
N SER A 183 7.19 11.03 5.17
CA SER A 183 7.59 10.26 6.36
C SER A 183 9.11 10.11 6.46
N PHE A 184 9.83 9.93 5.35
CA PHE A 184 11.29 9.94 5.37
C PHE A 184 11.85 11.30 5.82
N LEU A 185 11.30 12.42 5.33
CA LEU A 185 11.71 13.76 5.75
C LEU A 185 11.43 14.02 7.24
N VAL A 186 10.32 13.50 7.80
CA VAL A 186 10.02 13.56 9.24
C VAL A 186 11.13 12.91 10.07
N ILE A 187 11.78 11.88 9.56
CA ILE A 187 12.89 11.21 10.23
C ILE A 187 14.18 12.04 10.14
N ILE A 188 14.50 12.61 8.97
CA ILE A 188 15.80 13.22 8.70
C ILE A 188 15.90 14.69 9.12
N ILE A 189 14.83 15.47 8.99
CA ILE A 189 14.79 16.89 9.39
C ILE A 189 15.26 17.10 10.84
N PRO A 190 14.71 16.41 11.87
CA PRO A 190 15.20 16.57 13.24
C PRO A 190 16.67 16.16 13.42
N VAL A 191 17.18 15.23 12.62
CA VAL A 191 18.60 14.86 12.64
C VAL A 191 19.47 15.99 12.11
N ALA A 192 19.13 16.57 10.95
CA ALA A 192 19.84 17.72 10.38
C ALA A 192 19.72 18.99 11.24
N PHE A 193 18.57 19.20 11.88
CA PHE A 193 18.36 20.34 12.78
C PHE A 193 19.20 20.22 14.05
N THR A 194 19.26 19.02 14.63
CA THR A 194 20.08 18.82 15.82
C THR A 194 21.57 18.98 15.52
N THR A 195 22.06 18.50 14.36
CA THR A 195 23.46 18.73 13.97
C THR A 195 23.76 20.20 13.67
N LEU A 196 22.80 20.96 13.13
CA LEU A 196 22.93 22.42 13.00
C LEU A 196 23.18 23.09 14.35
N ILE A 197 22.45 22.72 15.41
CA ILE A 197 22.65 23.29 16.76
C ILE A 197 24.08 23.05 17.29
N PHE A 198 24.70 21.93 16.89
CA PHE A 198 26.01 21.50 17.38
C PHE A 198 27.17 21.87 16.43
N SER A 199 26.86 22.45 15.28
CA SER A 199 27.85 22.83 14.26
C SER A 199 28.83 23.89 14.77
N LYS A 200 30.12 23.67 14.49
CA LYS A 200 31.20 24.54 14.97
C LYS A 200 31.63 25.58 13.94
N SER A 201 31.60 25.23 12.65
CA SER A 201 32.02 26.14 11.58
C SER A 201 30.84 26.86 10.92
N ASN A 202 31.08 28.08 10.43
CA ASN A 202 30.07 28.84 9.67
C ASN A 202 29.70 28.14 8.35
N PHE A 203 30.64 27.43 7.74
CA PHE A 203 30.39 26.64 6.54
C PHE A 203 29.41 25.49 6.82
N GLU A 204 29.69 24.70 7.87
CA GLU A 204 28.81 23.60 8.30
C GLU A 204 27.41 24.11 8.65
N ARG A 205 27.31 25.27 9.32
CA ARG A 205 26.02 25.93 9.60
C ARG A 205 25.25 26.25 8.33
N SER A 206 25.91 26.93 7.40
CA SER A 206 25.28 27.38 6.15
C SER A 206 24.79 26.18 5.34
N TRP A 207 25.58 25.11 5.27
CA TRP A 207 25.20 23.87 4.61
C TRP A 207 23.95 23.23 5.24
N HIS A 208 23.90 23.11 6.57
CA HIS A 208 22.72 22.54 7.24
C HIS A 208 21.47 23.41 7.09
N ILE A 209 21.61 24.75 7.00
CA ILE A 209 20.49 25.66 6.74
C ILE A 209 19.92 25.41 5.34
N VAL A 210 20.77 25.32 4.30
CA VAL A 210 20.34 25.02 2.93
C VAL A 210 19.67 23.65 2.87
N LEU A 211 20.27 22.65 3.52
CA LEU A 211 19.73 21.30 3.62
C LEU A 211 18.32 21.31 4.24
N LEU A 212 18.15 21.95 5.40
CA LEU A 212 16.85 22.05 6.08
C LEU A 212 15.82 22.80 5.25
N ALA A 213 16.19 23.92 4.62
CA ALA A 213 15.31 24.68 3.77
C ALA A 213 14.79 23.81 2.60
N SER A 214 15.67 23.07 1.93
CA SER A 214 15.27 22.15 0.86
C SER A 214 14.30 21.07 1.35
N MET A 215 14.56 20.48 2.52
CA MET A 215 13.71 19.42 3.08
C MET A 215 12.34 19.93 3.53
N VAL A 216 12.27 21.10 4.16
CA VAL A 216 11.01 21.70 4.61
C VAL A 216 10.16 22.15 3.40
N LEU A 217 10.79 22.74 2.37
CA LEU A 217 10.12 23.09 1.12
C LEU A 217 9.60 21.83 0.40
N ALA A 218 10.40 20.78 0.30
CA ALA A 218 9.96 19.51 -0.27
C ALA A 218 8.79 18.90 0.52
N LEU A 219 8.84 18.94 1.86
CA LEU A 219 7.74 18.49 2.71
C LEU A 219 6.45 19.26 2.43
N PHE A 220 6.54 20.57 2.25
CA PHE A 220 5.40 21.40 1.83
C PHE A 220 4.85 20.94 0.47
N CYS A 221 5.73 20.68 -0.50
CA CYS A 221 5.36 20.21 -1.84
C CYS A 221 4.63 18.83 -1.81
N THR A 222 4.87 17.99 -0.79
CA THR A 222 4.17 16.69 -0.65
C THR A 222 2.69 16.82 -0.26
N MET A 223 2.29 17.95 0.34
CA MET A 223 0.97 18.18 0.94
C MET A 223 0.56 17.18 2.03
N ALA A 224 1.51 16.46 2.64
CA ALA A 224 1.24 15.48 3.69
C ALA A 224 0.98 16.17 5.05
N ARG A 225 -0.29 16.24 5.45
CA ARG A 225 -0.71 16.95 6.68
C ARG A 225 -0.23 16.27 7.97
N SER A 226 -0.25 14.94 8.02
CA SER A 226 0.16 14.16 9.20
C SER A 226 1.65 14.34 9.52
N SER A 227 2.47 14.53 8.50
CA SER A 227 3.91 14.65 8.64
C SER A 227 4.33 15.94 9.36
N TRP A 228 3.54 17.02 9.23
CA TRP A 228 3.73 18.24 10.02
C TRP A 228 3.46 18.05 11.51
N LEU A 229 2.46 17.25 11.87
CA LEU A 229 2.18 16.88 13.26
C LEU A 229 3.35 16.06 13.83
N GLY A 230 3.86 15.10 13.05
CA GLY A 230 5.06 14.34 13.38
C GLY A 230 6.26 15.25 13.66
N LEU A 231 6.56 16.19 12.74
CA LEU A 231 7.66 17.14 12.94
C LEU A 231 7.48 18.03 14.16
N THR A 232 6.25 18.45 14.48
CA THR A 232 5.99 19.28 15.66
C THR A 232 6.41 18.53 16.92
N VAL A 233 6.06 17.25 17.04
CA VAL A 233 6.51 16.41 18.16
C VAL A 233 8.03 16.24 18.17
N SER A 234 8.66 16.03 17.01
CA SER A 234 10.11 15.97 16.90
C SER A 234 10.79 17.24 17.42
N PHE A 235 10.30 18.42 17.04
CA PHE A 235 10.87 19.69 17.48
C PHE A 235 10.63 19.97 18.97
N ILE A 236 9.48 19.56 19.53
CA ILE A 236 9.23 19.64 20.97
C ILE A 236 10.28 18.83 21.75
N ILE A 237 10.57 17.59 21.32
CA ILE A 237 11.59 16.74 21.95
C ILE A 237 12.97 17.42 21.91
N ILE A 238 13.36 17.98 20.76
CA ILE A 238 14.64 18.68 20.60
C ILE A 238 14.69 19.94 21.47
N ALA A 239 13.64 20.75 21.47
CA ALA A 239 13.56 22.00 22.21
C ALA A 239 13.68 21.79 23.72
N ILE A 240 13.01 20.77 24.26
CA ILE A 240 13.12 20.39 25.67
C ILE A 240 14.53 19.90 25.98
N SER A 241 15.12 19.08 25.10
CA SER A 241 16.42 18.44 25.36
C SER A 241 17.61 19.39 25.27
N PHE A 242 17.53 20.45 24.45
CA PHE A 242 18.63 21.37 24.17
C PHE A 242 18.26 22.86 24.36
N LYS A 243 17.33 23.16 25.28
CA LYS A 243 16.85 24.52 25.57
C LYS A 243 17.96 25.55 25.67
N ASP A 244 18.94 25.33 26.55
CA ASP A 244 20.01 26.30 26.81
C ASP A 244 20.91 26.53 25.59
N LYS A 245 21.18 25.45 24.86
CA LYS A 245 22.01 25.51 23.64
C LYS A 245 21.28 26.25 22.52
N ILE A 246 19.97 26.06 22.39
CA ILE A 246 19.14 26.80 21.43
C ILE A 246 19.09 28.28 21.78
N LEU A 247 18.92 28.63 23.06
CA LEU A 247 18.93 30.02 23.53
C LEU A 247 20.29 30.71 23.29
N SER A 248 21.38 29.95 23.25
CA SER A 248 22.73 30.46 22.95
C SER A 248 23.00 30.69 21.45
N LEU A 249 22.14 30.22 20.55
CA LEU A 249 22.29 30.46 19.11
C LEU A 249 22.09 31.95 18.80
N LYS A 250 22.90 32.51 17.89
CA LYS A 250 22.79 33.92 17.47
C LYS A 250 21.35 34.25 17.06
N LYS A 251 20.84 35.43 17.46
CA LYS A 251 19.45 35.87 17.22
C LYS A 251 18.99 35.72 15.77
N TRP A 252 19.87 35.91 14.78
CA TRP A 252 19.53 35.76 13.37
C TRP A 252 19.40 34.29 12.90
N ILE A 253 20.16 33.35 13.47
CA ILE A 253 20.01 31.90 13.20
C ILE A 253 18.69 31.42 13.79
N LEU A 254 18.38 31.87 15.01
CA LEU A 254 17.10 31.62 15.64
C LEU A 254 15.96 32.24 14.81
N ALA A 255 16.13 33.45 14.27
CA ALA A 255 15.14 34.08 13.40
C ALA A 255 14.92 33.32 12.08
N ILE A 256 15.97 32.88 11.39
CA ILE A 256 15.85 32.05 10.17
C ILE A 256 15.18 30.71 10.49
N THR A 257 15.56 30.09 11.60
CA THR A 257 14.94 28.84 12.07
C THR A 257 13.46 29.04 12.39
N ILE A 258 13.11 30.13 13.08
CA ILE A 258 11.73 30.51 13.38
C ILE A 258 10.98 30.82 12.09
N ILE A 259 11.59 31.49 11.10
CA ILE A 259 10.96 31.76 9.81
C ILE A 259 10.68 30.45 9.09
N ILE A 260 11.64 29.52 9.03
CA ILE A 260 11.43 28.19 8.47
C ILE A 260 10.29 27.49 9.20
N VAL A 261 10.26 27.52 10.54
CA VAL A 261 9.18 26.95 11.37
C VAL A 261 7.84 27.65 11.15
N LEU A 262 7.79 28.96 11.02
CA LEU A 262 6.57 29.73 10.73
C LEU A 262 6.07 29.44 9.31
N VAL A 263 6.96 29.24 8.35
CA VAL A 263 6.65 28.74 7.01
C VAL A 263 6.00 27.35 7.07
N MET A 264 6.38 26.50 8.04
CA MET A 264 5.69 25.21 8.31
C MET A 264 4.22 25.39 8.70
N PHE A 265 3.86 26.54 9.27
CA PHE A 265 2.49 26.89 9.68
C PHE A 265 1.73 27.71 8.63
N ILE A 266 2.35 28.09 7.50
CA ILE A 266 1.65 28.77 6.40
C ILE A 266 0.66 27.78 5.76
N PRO A 267 -0.65 28.12 5.68
CA PRO A 267 -1.66 27.26 5.09
C PRO A 267 -1.33 26.84 3.65
N ALA A 268 -1.50 25.55 3.34
CA ALA A 268 -1.58 25.01 1.98
C ALA A 268 -2.82 25.49 1.18
N LYS A 269 -3.35 26.69 1.47
CA LYS A 269 -4.46 27.32 0.75
C LYS A 269 -3.98 28.38 -0.24
N TRP A 270 -2.80 28.17 -0.82
CA TRP A 270 -2.41 28.76 -2.10
C TRP A 270 -3.09 28.05 -3.28
N GLN A 271 -4.35 27.66 -3.06
CA GLN A 271 -5.05 26.65 -3.86
C GLN A 271 -6.49 27.03 -4.20
N ASN A 272 -6.97 28.24 -3.88
CA ASN A 272 -8.14 28.84 -4.55
C ASN A 272 -8.23 30.33 -4.21
N GLU A 273 -8.12 31.14 -5.26
CA GLU A 273 -8.51 32.56 -5.40
C GLU A 273 -8.07 33.58 -4.34
N THR A 274 -7.58 34.71 -4.85
CA THR A 274 -7.35 35.98 -4.15
C THR A 274 -8.43 36.27 -3.10
N LYS A 275 -8.08 36.27 -1.81
CA LYS A 275 -8.69 37.11 -0.77
C LYS A 275 -7.83 37.13 0.50
N THR A 276 -7.88 38.29 1.15
CA THR A 276 -6.91 38.93 2.05
C THR A 276 -6.69 38.24 3.41
N PHE A 277 -5.52 38.53 3.99
CA PHE A 277 -4.81 37.84 5.09
C PHE A 277 -5.46 37.86 6.50
N GLY A 278 -6.70 38.32 6.67
CA GLY A 278 -7.22 38.72 8.00
C GLY A 278 -8.11 37.74 8.77
N ALA A 279 -8.74 36.72 8.16
CA ALA A 279 -9.91 36.04 8.76
C ALA A 279 -9.83 34.50 8.89
N TYR A 280 -8.63 33.91 8.94
CA TYR A 280 -8.44 32.47 8.65
C TYR A 280 -8.29 31.53 9.86
N THR A 281 -8.10 32.00 11.08
CA THR A 281 -7.85 31.13 12.26
C THR A 281 -9.13 30.54 12.86
N ALA A 282 -10.17 31.34 13.09
CA ALA A 282 -11.42 30.87 13.70
C ALA A 282 -12.22 29.89 12.81
N ASN A 283 -12.31 30.19 11.51
CA ASN A 283 -13.03 29.36 10.54
C ASN A 283 -12.35 28.00 10.28
N ARG A 284 -11.05 27.86 10.56
CA ARG A 284 -10.31 26.62 10.32
C ARG A 284 -10.46 25.62 11.45
N ILE A 285 -10.51 26.09 12.69
CA ILE A 285 -10.89 25.25 13.85
C ILE A 285 -12.31 24.73 13.65
N ALA A 286 -13.24 25.58 13.20
CA ALA A 286 -14.60 25.16 12.84
C ALA A 286 -14.63 24.12 11.68
N SER A 287 -13.75 24.25 10.68
CA SER A 287 -13.68 23.31 9.54
C SER A 287 -13.14 21.92 9.89
N ILE A 288 -12.38 21.79 10.97
CA ILE A 288 -11.90 20.51 11.51
C ILE A 288 -13.07 19.71 12.13
N PHE A 289 -14.08 20.41 12.65
CA PHE A 289 -15.27 19.81 13.26
C PHE A 289 -16.49 19.77 12.33
N SER A 290 -16.46 20.43 11.17
CA SER A 290 -17.59 20.45 10.24
C SER A 290 -17.62 19.22 9.31
N ILE A 291 -18.22 18.13 9.81
CA ILE A 291 -18.46 16.87 9.06
C ILE A 291 -19.29 17.09 7.78
N GLN A 292 -20.12 18.15 7.75
CA GLN A 292 -20.98 18.50 6.61
C GLN A 292 -20.22 18.98 5.36
N LYS A 293 -18.94 19.33 5.44
CA LYS A 293 -18.12 19.83 4.30
C LYS A 293 -16.95 18.92 3.90
N SER A 294 -16.98 17.66 4.29
CA SER A 294 -15.94 16.70 3.94
C SER A 294 -16.04 16.30 2.44
N GLY A 295 -14.99 16.54 1.64
CA GLY A 295 -14.94 16.11 0.23
C GLY A 295 -14.76 14.58 0.06
N PRO A 296 -14.73 14.08 -1.19
CA PRO A 296 -14.69 12.65 -1.52
C PRO A 296 -13.63 11.83 -0.75
N ALA A 297 -12.44 12.40 -0.52
CA ALA A 297 -11.34 11.73 0.17
C ALA A 297 -11.63 11.38 1.65
N ALA A 298 -12.47 12.15 2.34
CA ALA A 298 -12.84 11.85 3.72
C ALA A 298 -13.83 10.70 3.79
N TYR A 299 -14.80 10.66 2.86
CA TYR A 299 -15.75 9.54 2.74
C TYR A 299 -15.03 8.22 2.45
N GLN A 300 -14.03 8.23 1.58
CA GLN A 300 -13.17 7.06 1.33
C GLN A 300 -12.46 6.59 2.61
N ARG A 301 -11.89 7.51 3.41
CA ARG A 301 -11.27 7.14 4.71
C ARG A 301 -12.26 6.55 5.69
N PHE A 302 -13.46 7.12 5.82
CA PHE A 302 -14.50 6.57 6.68
C PHE A 302 -14.92 5.18 6.23
N LEU A 303 -15.09 4.96 4.92
CA LEU A 303 -15.40 3.64 4.37
C LEU A 303 -14.34 2.61 4.75
N ILE A 304 -13.05 2.98 4.61
CA ILE A 304 -11.91 2.15 5.00
C ILE A 304 -11.93 1.84 6.49
N TRP A 305 -12.10 2.86 7.34
CA TRP A 305 -12.07 2.70 8.79
C TRP A 305 -13.24 1.89 9.33
N LEU A 306 -14.45 2.11 8.80
CA LEU A 306 -15.64 1.34 9.15
C LEU A 306 -15.48 -0.12 8.73
N SER A 307 -14.90 -0.38 7.55
CA SER A 307 -14.61 -1.75 7.09
C SER A 307 -13.54 -2.42 7.96
N ALA A 308 -12.47 -1.70 8.33
CA ALA A 308 -11.44 -2.19 9.26
C ALA A 308 -12.04 -2.53 10.63
N TRP A 309 -12.97 -1.71 11.12
CA TRP A 309 -13.70 -1.95 12.34
C TRP A 309 -14.59 -3.20 12.24
N ASP A 310 -15.34 -3.38 11.16
CA ASP A 310 -16.15 -4.58 10.93
C ASP A 310 -15.30 -5.85 10.83
N ILE A 311 -14.12 -5.80 10.19
CA ILE A 311 -13.13 -6.89 10.20
C ILE A 311 -12.72 -7.22 11.64
N SER A 312 -12.40 -6.19 12.45
CA SER A 312 -11.99 -6.40 13.85
C SER A 312 -13.09 -7.00 14.71
N LYS A 313 -14.36 -6.61 14.51
CA LYS A 313 -15.49 -7.16 15.27
C LYS A 313 -15.70 -8.64 15.00
N GLN A 314 -15.36 -9.12 13.81
CA GLN A 314 -15.49 -10.55 13.49
C GLN A 314 -14.43 -11.40 14.19
N ASN A 315 -13.22 -10.85 14.41
CA ASN A 315 -12.14 -11.52 15.12
C ASN A 315 -11.48 -10.59 16.16
N PRO A 316 -12.17 -10.26 17.27
CA PRO A 316 -11.75 -9.17 18.15
C PRO A 316 -10.44 -9.46 18.89
N VAL A 317 -10.19 -10.71 19.26
CA VAL A 317 -9.04 -11.07 20.11
C VAL A 317 -7.74 -11.13 19.31
N LEU A 318 -7.75 -11.83 18.17
CA LEU A 318 -6.54 -12.14 17.40
C LEU A 318 -6.52 -11.54 15.98
N GLY A 319 -7.56 -10.81 15.59
CA GLY A 319 -7.68 -10.23 14.25
C GLY A 319 -7.84 -11.27 13.14
N CYS A 320 -7.84 -10.76 11.91
CA CYS A 320 -7.98 -11.57 10.70
C CYS A 320 -6.69 -12.26 10.25
N GLY A 321 -5.53 -11.85 10.75
CA GLY A 321 -4.21 -12.31 10.36
C GLY A 321 -3.36 -11.20 9.76
N TRP A 322 -2.07 -11.16 10.12
CA TRP A 322 -1.13 -10.19 9.58
C TRP A 322 -1.01 -10.29 8.05
N GLY A 323 -1.13 -9.14 7.40
CA GLY A 323 -1.03 -8.97 5.95
C GLY A 323 -2.31 -9.22 5.17
N LEU A 324 -3.46 -9.45 5.82
CA LEU A 324 -4.70 -9.87 5.14
C LEU A 324 -5.76 -8.78 4.98
N PHE A 325 -5.47 -7.54 5.41
CA PHE A 325 -6.41 -6.42 5.31
C PHE A 325 -6.86 -6.16 3.87
N GLU A 326 -5.91 -5.96 2.94
CA GLU A 326 -6.19 -5.64 1.53
C GLU A 326 -7.10 -6.69 0.88
N MET A 327 -6.85 -7.96 1.15
CA MET A 327 -7.63 -9.09 0.64
C MET A 327 -9.06 -9.09 1.17
N LEU A 328 -9.26 -8.77 2.46
CA LEU A 328 -10.56 -8.88 3.11
C LEU A 328 -11.41 -7.62 2.96
N PHE A 329 -10.79 -6.44 2.88
CA PHE A 329 -11.46 -5.14 2.82
C PHE A 329 -12.62 -5.07 1.81
N PRO A 330 -12.50 -5.58 0.56
CA PRO A 330 -13.57 -5.49 -0.43
C PRO A 330 -14.88 -6.16 -0.02
N PHE A 331 -14.82 -7.21 0.80
CA PHE A 331 -16.02 -7.93 1.24
C PHE A 331 -16.79 -7.19 2.35
N TYR A 332 -16.13 -6.30 3.10
CA TYR A 332 -16.76 -5.52 4.16
C TYR A 332 -17.25 -4.16 3.67
N GLN A 333 -16.55 -3.54 2.71
CA GLN A 333 -16.94 -2.22 2.20
C GLN A 333 -18.35 -2.22 1.62
N GLN A 334 -18.80 -3.33 1.00
CA GLN A 334 -20.08 -3.43 0.30
C GLN A 334 -21.28 -3.02 1.16
N ARG A 335 -21.24 -3.30 2.47
CA ARG A 335 -22.31 -2.96 3.43
C ARG A 335 -22.56 -1.45 3.49
N TYR A 336 -21.50 -0.67 3.34
CA TYR A 336 -21.54 0.78 3.44
C TYR A 336 -21.79 1.45 2.10
N LEU A 337 -21.51 0.77 0.99
CA LEU A 337 -21.73 1.30 -0.36
C LEU A 337 -23.19 1.66 -0.63
N ILE A 338 -24.14 1.01 0.06
CA ILE A 338 -25.58 1.31 -0.02
C ILE A 338 -25.93 2.67 0.60
N HIS A 339 -25.08 3.22 1.46
CA HIS A 339 -25.32 4.52 2.09
C HIS A 339 -25.12 5.68 1.10
N PRO A 340 -26.05 6.66 0.99
CA PRO A 340 -26.01 7.72 -0.03
C PRO A 340 -24.73 8.56 -0.10
N LYS A 341 -24.01 8.67 1.03
CA LYS A 341 -22.74 9.42 1.13
C LYS A 341 -21.48 8.57 0.93
N LEU A 342 -21.59 7.25 0.89
CA LEU A 342 -20.46 6.32 0.80
C LEU A 342 -20.54 5.44 -0.46
N THR A 343 -21.20 5.94 -1.50
CA THR A 343 -21.46 5.18 -2.74
C THR A 343 -20.21 4.96 -3.60
N GLN A 344 -19.12 5.69 -3.35
CA GLN A 344 -17.87 5.54 -4.09
C GLN A 344 -17.06 4.36 -3.54
N ARG A 345 -17.05 3.27 -4.28
CA ARG A 345 -16.15 2.13 -4.05
C ARG A 345 -14.70 2.62 -3.97
N THR A 346 -13.98 2.09 -2.99
CA THR A 346 -12.55 2.38 -2.81
C THR A 346 -11.77 1.08 -2.94
N HIS A 347 -10.55 1.16 -3.44
CA HIS A 347 -9.55 0.10 -3.29
C HIS A 347 -8.58 0.54 -2.20
N ALA A 348 -8.45 -0.25 -1.14
CA ALA A 348 -7.61 0.08 -0.01
C ALA A 348 -6.69 -1.09 0.33
N ASN A 349 -5.39 -0.83 0.25
CA ASN A 349 -4.35 -1.79 0.58
C ASN A 349 -4.06 -1.84 2.09
N ASN A 350 -4.56 -0.85 2.84
CA ASN A 350 -4.37 -0.68 4.28
C ASN A 350 -5.46 0.23 4.85
N ALA A 351 -5.55 0.29 6.18
CA ALA A 351 -6.54 1.08 6.89
C ALA A 351 -6.23 2.60 6.92
N HIS A 352 -5.07 3.06 6.42
CA HIS A 352 -4.59 4.44 6.56
C HIS A 352 -4.66 4.99 8.01
N ASN A 353 -4.53 4.09 8.98
CA ASN A 353 -4.49 4.37 10.40
C ASN A 353 -3.82 3.17 11.07
N VAL A 354 -2.61 3.36 11.61
CA VAL A 354 -1.83 2.24 12.15
C VAL A 354 -2.54 1.50 13.29
N LEU A 355 -3.37 2.18 14.07
CA LEU A 355 -4.09 1.53 15.18
C LEU A 355 -5.20 0.61 14.65
N LEU A 356 -5.99 1.08 13.68
CA LEU A 356 -7.02 0.26 13.03
C LEU A 356 -6.39 -0.86 12.18
N GLU A 357 -5.24 -0.61 11.56
CA GLU A 357 -4.48 -1.62 10.84
C GLU A 357 -4.09 -2.78 11.76
N ASN A 358 -3.43 -2.47 12.90
CA ASN A 358 -3.05 -3.49 13.89
C ASN A 358 -4.27 -4.16 14.52
N LEU A 359 -5.32 -3.40 14.82
CA LEU A 359 -6.54 -3.96 15.42
C LEU A 359 -7.24 -4.94 14.47
N SER A 360 -7.40 -4.58 13.20
CA SER A 360 -8.08 -5.44 12.23
C SER A 360 -7.27 -6.70 11.91
N GLN A 361 -5.94 -6.61 11.87
CA GLN A 361 -5.07 -7.73 11.50
C GLN A 361 -4.67 -8.62 12.68
N MET A 362 -4.38 -8.04 13.85
CA MET A 362 -3.84 -8.78 15.00
C MET A 362 -4.76 -8.75 16.24
N GLY A 363 -5.91 -8.08 16.15
CA GLY A 363 -6.89 -7.99 17.24
C GLY A 363 -6.42 -7.11 18.40
N ILE A 364 -7.19 -7.13 19.49
CA ILE A 364 -6.90 -6.34 20.70
C ILE A 364 -5.56 -6.77 21.33
N ILE A 365 -5.21 -8.06 21.29
CA ILE A 365 -3.92 -8.54 21.81
C ILE A 365 -2.76 -7.92 21.02
N GLY A 366 -2.84 -7.99 19.69
CA GLY A 366 -1.81 -7.42 18.83
C GLY A 366 -1.70 -5.91 18.93
N LEU A 367 -2.84 -5.20 18.96
CA LEU A 367 -2.87 -3.76 19.20
C LEU A 367 -2.22 -3.41 20.54
N GLY A 368 -2.53 -4.15 21.61
CA GLY A 368 -1.93 -3.96 22.93
C GLY A 368 -0.41 -4.10 22.91
N ILE A 369 0.11 -5.11 22.20
CA ILE A 369 1.56 -5.32 22.03
C ILE A 369 2.19 -4.20 21.20
N PHE A 370 1.52 -3.73 20.15
CA PHE A 370 1.99 -2.60 19.36
C PHE A 370 2.05 -1.31 20.19
N LEU A 371 1.04 -1.03 21.02
CA LEU A 371 1.05 0.10 21.95
C LEU A 371 2.15 -0.06 23.00
N LEU A 372 2.37 -1.26 23.52
CA LEU A 372 3.48 -1.55 24.44
C LEU A 372 4.84 -1.30 23.77
N LEU A 373 5.02 -1.70 22.51
CA LEU A 373 6.21 -1.38 21.72
C LEU A 373 6.45 0.13 21.65
N ILE A 374 5.41 0.92 21.33
CA ILE A 374 5.50 2.38 21.32
C ILE A 374 5.94 2.93 22.69
N ILE A 375 5.32 2.45 23.77
CA ILE A 375 5.65 2.88 25.14
C ILE A 375 7.11 2.55 25.47
N CYS A 376 7.58 1.34 25.13
CA CYS A 376 8.98 0.94 25.34
C CYS A 376 9.96 1.82 24.55
N ILE A 377 9.65 2.13 23.28
CA ILE A 377 10.46 3.04 22.45
C ILE A 377 10.55 4.43 23.09
N VAL A 378 9.42 4.99 23.51
CA VAL A 378 9.37 6.33 24.15
C VAL A 378 10.15 6.35 25.46
N LYS A 379 9.90 5.37 26.34
CA LYS A 379 10.60 5.26 27.63
C LYS A 379 12.10 5.10 27.44
N PHE A 380 12.51 4.29 26.47
CA PHE A 380 13.92 4.06 26.16
C PHE A 380 14.60 5.30 25.57
N GLY A 381 13.93 6.02 24.66
CA GLY A 381 14.42 7.29 24.13
C GLY A 381 14.65 8.34 25.23
N ILE A 382 13.69 8.51 26.13
CA ILE A 382 13.83 9.41 27.29
C ILE A 382 14.99 8.96 28.19
N HIS A 383 15.13 7.66 28.43
CA HIS A 383 16.25 7.12 29.19
C HIS A 383 17.59 7.47 28.55
N GLN A 384 17.75 7.28 27.24
CA GLN A 384 18.98 7.64 26.52
C GLN A 384 19.32 9.13 26.65
N ILE A 385 18.32 10.01 26.53
CA ILE A 385 18.51 11.47 26.67
C ILE A 385 19.01 11.84 28.07
N LYS A 386 18.52 11.16 29.11
CA LYS A 386 18.85 11.45 30.51
C LYS A 386 20.23 10.93 30.92
N TYR A 387 20.64 9.76 30.44
CA TYR A 387 21.79 9.03 31.00
C TYR A 387 23.03 8.98 30.10
N LEU A 388 22.94 9.31 28.80
CA LEU A 388 24.13 9.41 27.96
C LEU A 388 25.00 10.62 28.36
N LYS A 389 26.26 10.33 28.72
CA LYS A 389 27.24 11.34 29.15
C LYS A 389 28.03 11.95 27.99
N ASN A 390 28.26 11.21 26.92
CA ASN A 390 29.02 11.71 25.77
C ASN A 390 28.17 12.69 24.95
N ASP A 391 28.67 13.89 24.70
CA ASP A 391 27.95 14.96 24.00
C ASP A 391 27.47 14.55 22.61
N PHE A 392 28.30 13.87 21.83
CA PHE A 392 27.92 13.40 20.49
C PHE A 392 26.84 12.32 20.57
N GLN A 393 26.99 11.35 21.48
CA GLN A 393 26.00 10.29 21.66
C GLN A 393 24.66 10.86 22.13
N LYS A 394 24.67 11.82 23.06
CA LYS A 394 23.46 12.51 23.52
C LYS A 394 22.80 13.30 22.39
N MET A 395 23.59 14.03 21.60
CA MET A 395 23.12 14.71 20.39
C MET A 395 22.45 13.72 19.42
N ALA A 396 23.13 12.62 19.09
CA ALA A 396 22.63 11.60 18.18
C ALA A 396 21.36 10.92 18.73
N ALA A 397 21.30 10.62 20.03
CA ALA A 397 20.14 10.02 20.67
C ALA A 397 18.90 10.93 20.59
N VAL A 398 19.04 12.22 20.93
CA VAL A 398 17.92 13.18 20.83
C VAL A 398 17.46 13.32 19.38
N ALA A 399 18.40 13.50 18.45
CA ALA A 399 18.13 13.63 17.02
C ALA A 399 17.32 12.45 16.45
N ILE A 400 17.82 11.23 16.70
CA ILE A 400 17.22 10.00 16.19
C ILE A 400 15.89 9.73 16.89
N PHE A 401 15.83 9.89 18.21
CA PHE A 401 14.60 9.70 18.97
C PHE A 401 13.50 10.66 18.52
N ALA A 402 13.82 11.95 18.34
CA ALA A 402 12.89 12.94 17.83
C ALA A 402 12.30 12.55 16.46
N GLY A 403 13.14 12.08 15.52
CA GLY A 403 12.67 11.61 14.21
C GLY A 403 11.79 10.35 14.31
N THR A 404 12.19 9.36 15.11
CA THR A 404 11.39 8.13 15.30
C THR A 404 10.04 8.40 15.97
N ALA A 405 9.99 9.24 17.01
CA ALA A 405 8.76 9.65 17.67
C ALA A 405 7.85 10.44 16.72
N GLY A 406 8.43 11.35 15.92
CA GLY A 406 7.69 12.08 14.90
C GLY A 406 7.04 11.16 13.87
N MET A 407 7.75 10.14 13.41
CA MET A 407 7.19 9.17 12.47
C MET A 407 6.08 8.31 13.09
N LEU A 408 6.19 7.92 14.37
CA LEU A 408 5.11 7.22 15.08
C LEU A 408 3.82 8.07 15.10
N VAL A 409 3.94 9.37 15.33
CA VAL A 409 2.81 10.31 15.33
C VAL A 409 2.24 10.51 13.92
N ASP A 410 3.09 10.66 12.90
CA ASP A 410 2.68 10.70 11.50
C ASP A 410 1.86 9.45 11.11
N ASN A 411 2.19 8.29 11.68
CA ASN A 411 1.51 7.02 11.43
C ASN A 411 0.17 6.83 12.16
N ILE A 412 -0.23 7.70 13.08
CA ILE A 412 -1.57 7.57 13.72
C ILE A 412 -2.69 7.66 12.67
N VAL A 413 -2.49 8.45 11.62
CA VAL A 413 -3.43 8.64 10.49
C VAL A 413 -2.81 8.23 9.16
N ASN A 414 -1.85 7.32 9.21
CA ASN A 414 -1.07 6.83 8.07
C ASN A 414 -0.57 5.40 8.37
N VAL A 415 0.21 4.78 7.48
CA VAL A 415 0.76 3.42 7.67
C VAL A 415 2.15 3.24 7.03
N THR A 416 2.90 4.33 6.86
CA THR A 416 4.23 4.31 6.23
C THR A 416 5.27 3.43 6.95
N LEU A 417 5.06 3.09 8.22
CA LEU A 417 5.86 2.09 8.95
C LEU A 417 5.90 0.71 8.28
N TYR A 418 4.91 0.39 7.44
CA TYR A 418 4.79 -0.89 6.75
C TYR A 418 5.22 -0.83 5.27
N PHE A 419 5.85 0.26 4.85
CA PHE A 419 6.41 0.39 3.51
C PHE A 419 7.94 0.36 3.52
N VAL A 420 8.51 -0.19 2.46
CA VAL A 420 9.91 -0.63 2.39
C VAL A 420 10.90 0.47 2.77
N ILE A 421 10.91 1.59 2.06
CA ILE A 421 11.92 2.64 2.31
C ILE A 421 11.66 3.38 3.64
N PRO A 422 10.48 3.95 3.91
CA PRO A 422 10.26 4.67 5.18
C PRO A 422 10.41 3.76 6.40
N GLY A 423 9.88 2.54 6.34
CA GLY A 423 10.01 1.55 7.42
C GLY A 423 11.45 1.13 7.67
N PHE A 424 12.27 0.97 6.62
CA PHE A 424 13.69 0.67 6.78
C PHE A 424 14.41 1.76 7.58
N PHE A 425 14.21 3.03 7.24
CA PHE A 425 14.83 4.13 7.97
C PHE A 425 14.34 4.22 9.42
N PHE A 426 13.06 3.94 9.67
CA PHE A 426 12.52 3.86 11.03
C PHE A 426 13.24 2.82 11.88
N TRP A 427 13.28 1.57 11.40
CA TRP A 427 13.86 0.44 12.15
C TRP A 427 15.37 0.53 12.25
N MET A 428 16.05 1.04 11.21
CA MET A 428 17.48 1.35 11.27
C MET A 428 17.75 2.41 12.35
N ASN A 429 17.00 3.51 12.38
CA ASN A 429 17.17 4.55 13.38
C ASN A 429 16.89 4.05 14.79
N LEU A 430 15.85 3.23 14.97
CA LEU A 430 15.57 2.60 16.25
C LEU A 430 16.74 1.70 16.70
N GLY A 431 17.35 0.95 15.77
CA GLY A 431 18.53 0.13 16.03
C GLY A 431 19.78 0.94 16.38
N ILE A 432 20.02 2.07 15.71
CA ILE A 432 21.11 2.99 16.07
C ILE A 432 20.86 3.53 17.49
N LEU A 433 19.66 4.02 17.78
CA LEU A 433 19.29 4.54 19.09
C LEU A 433 19.48 3.48 20.20
N ALA A 434 19.09 2.24 19.93
CA ALA A 434 19.26 1.11 20.83
C ALA A 434 20.72 0.72 21.05
N GLY A 435 21.57 0.89 20.03
CA GLY A 435 23.01 0.64 20.10
C GLY A 435 23.81 1.76 20.80
N LEU A 436 23.26 2.96 20.95
CA LEU A 436 23.96 4.08 21.62
C LEU A 436 24.17 3.77 23.10
N GLY A 437 25.42 3.90 23.56
CA GLY A 437 25.81 3.68 24.96
C GLY A 437 25.79 2.22 25.43
N SER A 438 25.15 1.30 24.69
CA SER A 438 25.13 -0.13 25.01
C SER A 438 26.44 -0.80 24.57
N ASN A 439 27.18 -1.39 25.51
CA ASN A 439 28.37 -2.22 25.24
C ASN A 439 28.17 -3.70 25.61
N THR A 440 26.96 -4.09 26.01
CA THR A 440 26.62 -5.47 26.37
C THR A 440 26.70 -6.38 25.15
N LYS A 441 27.71 -7.24 25.16
CA LYS A 441 27.95 -8.27 24.15
C LYS A 441 27.44 -9.60 24.67
N ARG A 442 26.58 -10.24 23.89
CA ARG A 442 26.29 -11.66 24.02
C ARG A 442 27.22 -12.43 23.10
N ILE A 443 28.07 -13.26 23.70
CA ILE A 443 28.97 -14.14 22.97
C ILE A 443 28.37 -15.54 22.99
N ILE A 444 27.96 -16.02 21.82
CA ILE A 444 27.45 -17.38 21.65
C ILE A 444 28.57 -18.21 21.03
N LYS A 445 29.08 -19.20 21.77
CA LYS A 445 30.12 -20.12 21.27
C LYS A 445 29.55 -20.99 20.15
N ASN A 446 30.34 -21.19 19.10
CA ASN A 446 29.93 -22.06 18.00
C ASN A 446 29.98 -23.53 18.41
N ASN A 447 28.82 -24.08 18.78
CA ASN A 447 28.57 -25.51 18.90
C ASN A 447 27.95 -26.08 17.60
N ILE A 448 27.64 -27.37 17.58
CA ILE A 448 27.03 -28.01 16.40
C ILE A 448 25.67 -27.40 16.05
N THR A 449 24.83 -27.09 17.04
CA THR A 449 23.50 -26.51 16.85
C THR A 449 23.57 -25.13 16.19
N THR A 450 24.43 -24.24 16.68
CA THR A 450 24.62 -22.90 16.13
C THR A 450 25.21 -22.93 14.72
N LYS A 451 26.08 -23.91 14.41
CA LYS A 451 26.55 -24.14 13.03
C LYS A 451 25.42 -24.58 12.11
N ILE A 452 24.58 -25.53 12.54
CA ILE A 452 23.42 -25.99 11.77
C ILE A 452 22.46 -24.82 11.49
N ILE A 453 22.10 -24.05 12.52
CA ILE A 453 21.23 -22.87 12.39
C ILE A 453 21.86 -21.85 11.42
N SER A 454 23.16 -21.60 11.54
CA SER A 454 23.89 -20.68 10.66
C SER A 454 23.83 -21.11 9.20
N VAL A 455 24.02 -22.41 8.92
CA VAL A 455 23.92 -22.96 7.56
C VAL A 455 22.49 -22.84 7.03
N ILE A 456 21.48 -23.17 7.83
CA ILE A 456 20.07 -23.02 7.46
C ILE A 456 19.75 -21.56 7.11
N LEU A 457 20.20 -20.60 7.92
CA LEU A 457 19.97 -19.17 7.67
C LEU A 457 20.67 -18.68 6.40
N ILE A 458 21.87 -19.17 6.09
CA ILE A 458 22.55 -18.85 4.83
C ILE A 458 21.77 -19.40 3.64
N ILE A 459 21.37 -20.67 3.68
CA ILE A 459 20.59 -21.32 2.61
C ILE A 459 19.27 -20.56 2.40
N LEU A 460 18.54 -20.28 3.48
CA LEU A 460 17.30 -19.51 3.43
C LEU A 460 17.52 -18.12 2.83
N SER A 461 18.59 -17.43 3.21
CA SER A 461 18.93 -16.11 2.67
C SER A 461 19.21 -16.17 1.16
N VAL A 462 19.92 -17.21 0.68
CA VAL A 462 20.17 -17.41 -0.76
C VAL A 462 18.87 -17.71 -1.51
N ILE A 463 17.98 -18.53 -0.94
CA ILE A 463 16.65 -18.79 -1.51
C ILE A 463 15.85 -17.50 -1.62
N LEU A 464 15.82 -16.68 -0.56
CA LEU A 464 15.11 -15.39 -0.55
C LEU A 464 15.70 -14.39 -1.55
N ILE A 465 17.03 -14.31 -1.68
CA ILE A 465 17.68 -13.48 -2.71
C ILE A 465 17.23 -13.92 -4.11
N LYS A 466 17.31 -15.23 -4.40
CA LYS A 466 16.85 -15.79 -5.68
C LYS A 466 15.37 -15.49 -5.91
N MET A 467 14.54 -15.62 -4.89
CA MET A 467 13.11 -15.32 -4.95
C MET A 467 12.85 -13.86 -5.33
N TYR A 468 13.48 -12.88 -4.66
CA TYR A 468 13.30 -11.46 -4.97
C TYR A 468 13.81 -11.08 -6.36
N ILE A 469 14.94 -11.64 -6.82
CA ILE A 469 15.41 -11.47 -8.20
C ILE A 469 14.37 -12.02 -9.18
N THR A 470 13.81 -13.20 -8.89
CA THR A 470 12.80 -13.85 -9.73
C THR A 470 11.52 -13.02 -9.80
N ILE A 471 11.04 -12.50 -8.67
CA ILE A 471 9.86 -11.60 -8.60
C ILE A 471 10.10 -10.33 -9.43
N PHE A 472 11.28 -9.71 -9.32
CA PHE A 472 11.62 -8.53 -10.12
C PHE A 472 11.60 -8.82 -11.63
N ILE A 473 12.16 -9.96 -12.06
CA ILE A 473 12.14 -10.37 -13.48
C ILE A 473 10.72 -10.68 -13.95
N ALA A 474 9.91 -11.32 -13.10
CA ALA A 474 8.50 -11.60 -13.37
C ALA A 474 7.71 -10.30 -13.57
N GLU A 475 7.88 -9.33 -12.67
CA GLU A 475 7.20 -8.03 -12.72
C GLU A 475 7.59 -7.24 -13.98
N LYS A 476 8.88 -7.24 -14.34
CA LYS A 476 9.33 -6.63 -15.60
C LYS A 476 8.67 -7.29 -16.82
N SER A 477 8.57 -8.62 -16.80
CA SER A 477 7.93 -9.39 -17.88
C SER A 477 6.44 -9.07 -17.96
N TYR A 478 5.74 -9.08 -16.82
CA TYR A 478 4.34 -8.70 -16.70
C TYR A 478 4.10 -7.29 -17.26
N PHE A 479 4.86 -6.30 -16.81
CA PHE A 479 4.66 -4.92 -17.24
C PHE A 479 4.95 -4.72 -18.73
N THR A 480 5.92 -5.46 -19.27
CA THR A 480 6.18 -5.49 -20.73
C THR A 480 4.97 -6.05 -21.47
N GLY A 481 4.45 -7.21 -21.06
CA GLY A 481 3.26 -7.82 -21.66
C GLY A 481 2.03 -6.92 -21.58
N PHE A 482 1.80 -6.28 -20.43
CA PHE A 482 0.74 -5.31 -20.21
C PHE A 482 0.83 -4.09 -21.14
N LYS A 483 2.03 -3.51 -21.31
CA LYS A 483 2.25 -2.39 -22.24
C LYS A 483 1.93 -2.79 -23.69
N ILE A 484 2.32 -4.00 -24.10
CA ILE A 484 2.00 -4.52 -25.44
C ILE A 484 0.49 -4.71 -25.58
N ALA A 485 -0.19 -5.34 -24.61
CA ALA A 485 -1.63 -5.60 -24.65
C ALA A 485 -2.53 -4.35 -24.70
N LYS A 486 -1.97 -3.17 -24.38
CA LYS A 486 -2.68 -1.87 -24.44
C LYS A 486 -2.47 -1.09 -25.73
N LYS A 487 -1.55 -1.52 -26.61
CA LYS A 487 -1.33 -0.85 -27.90
C LYS A 487 -2.42 -1.28 -28.91
N PRO A 488 -3.05 -0.34 -29.64
CA PRO A 488 -4.18 -0.65 -30.54
C PRO A 488 -3.88 -1.71 -31.61
N ASN A 489 -2.63 -1.78 -32.10
CA ASN A 489 -2.23 -2.65 -33.22
C ASN A 489 -1.20 -3.72 -32.80
N ALA A 490 -1.02 -3.98 -31.51
CA ALA A 490 -0.03 -4.97 -31.06
C ALA A 490 -0.60 -6.39 -31.10
N SER A 491 0.27 -7.37 -31.40
CA SER A 491 -0.07 -8.78 -31.32
C SER A 491 -0.38 -9.17 -29.86
N ILE A 492 -1.59 -9.67 -29.64
CA ILE A 492 -2.05 -10.17 -28.35
C ILE A 492 -1.22 -11.41 -27.95
N GLU A 493 -0.83 -12.22 -28.92
CA GLU A 493 0.04 -13.38 -28.73
C GLU A 493 1.40 -12.97 -28.18
N GLN A 494 2.00 -11.90 -28.70
CA GLN A 494 3.26 -11.37 -28.17
C GLN A 494 3.10 -10.92 -26.72
N ALA A 495 2.01 -10.23 -26.38
CA ALA A 495 1.74 -9.85 -25.00
C ALA A 495 1.62 -11.07 -24.08
N ILE A 496 0.89 -12.11 -24.53
CA ILE A 496 0.69 -13.35 -23.79
C ILE A 496 2.01 -14.07 -23.51
N GLN A 497 2.96 -14.11 -24.44
CA GLN A 497 4.27 -14.74 -24.19
C GLN A 497 5.00 -14.13 -22.98
N TYR A 498 4.94 -12.80 -22.84
CA TYR A 498 5.51 -12.11 -21.68
C TYR A 498 4.73 -12.40 -20.39
N LEU A 499 3.41 -12.47 -20.47
CA LEU A 499 2.51 -12.74 -19.33
C LEU A 499 2.62 -14.21 -18.84
N GLU A 500 2.76 -15.17 -19.76
CA GLU A 500 3.04 -16.58 -19.45
C GLU A 500 4.41 -16.72 -18.77
N LYS A 501 5.44 -16.02 -19.27
CA LYS A 501 6.76 -15.98 -18.64
C LYS A 501 6.68 -15.41 -17.22
N ALA A 502 5.95 -14.30 -17.04
CA ALA A 502 5.75 -13.70 -15.72
C ALA A 502 5.02 -14.65 -14.77
N HIS A 503 3.97 -15.33 -15.24
CA HIS A 503 3.23 -16.31 -14.45
C HIS A 503 4.11 -17.49 -14.01
N LYS A 504 4.95 -18.01 -14.92
CA LYS A 504 5.89 -19.10 -14.60
C LYS A 504 6.89 -18.71 -13.50
N LEU A 505 7.32 -17.45 -13.47
CA LEU A 505 8.30 -16.95 -12.49
C LEU A 505 7.65 -16.53 -11.17
N HIS A 506 6.42 -15.99 -11.21
CA HIS A 506 5.69 -15.52 -10.04
C HIS A 506 4.19 -15.83 -10.17
N ARG A 507 3.85 -17.10 -9.92
CA ARG A 507 2.50 -17.68 -10.15
C ARG A 507 1.38 -16.97 -9.40
N LEU A 508 1.63 -16.52 -8.18
CA LEU A 508 0.60 -15.99 -7.28
C LEU A 508 0.35 -14.49 -7.45
N GLU A 509 0.84 -13.86 -8.52
CA GLU A 509 0.59 -12.45 -8.77
C GLU A 509 -0.73 -12.20 -9.51
N VAL A 510 -1.72 -11.68 -8.77
CA VAL A 510 -3.09 -11.48 -9.24
C VAL A 510 -3.15 -10.64 -10.51
N ASN A 511 -2.36 -9.56 -10.57
CA ASN A 511 -2.40 -8.62 -11.69
C ASN A 511 -1.93 -9.26 -12.99
N ASN A 512 -0.88 -10.08 -12.92
CA ASN A 512 -0.38 -10.81 -14.08
C ASN A 512 -1.37 -11.88 -14.53
N ASN A 513 -1.95 -12.63 -13.58
CA ASN A 513 -2.92 -13.68 -13.90
C ASN A 513 -4.18 -13.10 -14.53
N TYR A 514 -4.63 -11.95 -14.05
CA TYR A 514 -5.76 -11.23 -14.62
C TYR A 514 -5.50 -10.78 -16.06
N GLU A 515 -4.37 -10.14 -16.32
CA GLU A 515 -4.04 -9.67 -17.67
C GLU A 515 -3.74 -10.82 -18.63
N LEU A 516 -3.15 -11.92 -18.14
CA LEU A 516 -2.99 -13.16 -18.91
C LEU A 516 -4.36 -13.74 -19.31
N ALA A 517 -5.31 -13.76 -18.39
CA ALA A 517 -6.68 -14.20 -18.65
C ALA A 517 -7.39 -13.31 -19.66
N ASN A 518 -7.25 -11.98 -19.54
CA ASN A 518 -7.76 -11.02 -20.51
C ASN A 518 -7.18 -11.26 -21.90
N GLY A 519 -5.87 -11.53 -22.00
CA GLY A 519 -5.21 -11.88 -23.26
C GLY A 519 -5.84 -13.12 -23.90
N TYR A 520 -6.01 -14.20 -23.14
CA TYR A 520 -6.65 -15.41 -23.65
C TYR A 520 -8.11 -15.20 -24.04
N ALA A 521 -8.88 -14.41 -23.26
CA ALA A 521 -10.27 -14.10 -23.58
C ALA A 521 -10.38 -13.32 -24.90
N ARG A 522 -9.46 -12.36 -25.15
CA ARG A 522 -9.40 -11.61 -26.42
C ARG A 522 -9.02 -12.51 -27.61
N LEU A 523 -8.04 -13.39 -27.45
CA LEU A 523 -7.71 -14.38 -28.51
C LEU A 523 -8.91 -15.29 -28.81
N SER A 524 -9.59 -15.77 -27.76
CA SER A 524 -10.79 -16.57 -27.94
C SER A 524 -11.85 -15.83 -28.75
N ALA A 525 -12.09 -14.55 -28.45
CA ALA A 525 -13.01 -13.72 -29.22
C ALA A 525 -12.57 -13.55 -30.68
N GLN A 526 -11.27 -13.32 -30.95
CA GLN A 526 -10.72 -13.22 -32.30
C GLN A 526 -10.94 -14.50 -33.11
N TYR A 527 -10.69 -15.67 -32.52
CA TYR A 527 -10.94 -16.96 -33.17
C TYR A 527 -12.43 -17.23 -33.38
N ARG A 528 -13.30 -16.74 -32.50
CA ARG A 528 -14.76 -16.78 -32.72
C ARG A 528 -15.15 -15.99 -33.97
N TYR A 529 -14.63 -14.75 -34.12
CA TYR A 529 -14.91 -13.92 -35.30
C TYR A 529 -14.36 -14.52 -36.60
N SER A 530 -13.28 -15.29 -36.51
CA SER A 530 -12.65 -15.99 -37.64
C SER A 530 -13.25 -17.38 -37.90
N ASN A 531 -14.36 -17.76 -37.24
CA ASN A 531 -14.99 -19.07 -37.31
C ASN A 531 -14.06 -20.27 -36.98
N ALA A 532 -12.98 -20.04 -36.23
CA ALA A 532 -12.00 -21.05 -35.83
C ALA A 532 -12.36 -21.64 -34.45
N PHE A 533 -13.43 -22.43 -34.39
CA PHE A 533 -14.04 -22.87 -33.12
C PHE A 533 -13.13 -23.71 -32.22
N THR A 534 -12.25 -24.55 -32.78
CA THR A 534 -11.28 -25.32 -31.98
C THR A 534 -10.33 -24.42 -31.21
N GLN A 535 -9.77 -23.39 -31.87
CA GLN A 535 -8.87 -22.44 -31.21
C GLN A 535 -9.64 -21.57 -30.22
N MET A 536 -10.84 -21.12 -30.58
CA MET A 536 -11.73 -20.41 -29.67
C MET A 536 -11.88 -21.19 -28.36
N GLU A 537 -12.23 -22.48 -28.41
CA GLU A 537 -12.45 -23.30 -27.22
C GLU A 537 -11.18 -23.48 -26.38
N ILE A 538 -10.03 -23.70 -27.03
CA ILE A 538 -8.72 -23.82 -26.35
C ILE A 538 -8.44 -22.54 -25.54
N TYR A 539 -8.60 -21.37 -26.16
CA TYR A 539 -8.34 -20.09 -25.49
C TYR A 539 -9.40 -19.74 -24.44
N GLN A 540 -10.65 -20.21 -24.57
CA GLN A 540 -11.63 -20.10 -23.48
C GLN A 540 -11.19 -20.89 -22.25
N LYS A 541 -10.72 -22.15 -22.44
CA LYS A 541 -10.23 -22.98 -21.32
C LYS A 541 -9.02 -22.33 -20.65
N LYS A 542 -8.09 -21.78 -21.44
CA LYS A 542 -6.94 -21.01 -20.90
C LYS A 542 -7.38 -19.76 -20.13
N ALA A 543 -8.37 -19.02 -20.64
CA ALA A 543 -8.93 -17.86 -19.94
C ALA A 543 -9.58 -18.24 -18.60
N LEU A 544 -10.40 -19.31 -18.57
CA LEU A 544 -11.00 -19.83 -17.34
C LEU A 544 -9.93 -20.20 -16.30
N TRP A 545 -8.90 -20.93 -16.73
CA TRP A 545 -7.79 -21.30 -15.86
C TRP A 545 -7.09 -20.06 -15.29
N ALA A 546 -6.72 -19.10 -16.14
CA ALA A 546 -5.99 -17.90 -15.70
C ALA A 546 -6.85 -16.99 -14.79
N TYR A 547 -8.15 -16.83 -15.05
CA TYR A 547 -9.06 -16.13 -14.14
C TYR A 547 -9.20 -16.86 -12.80
N THR A 548 -9.24 -18.20 -12.81
CA THR A 548 -9.29 -18.99 -11.58
C THR A 548 -8.01 -18.82 -10.75
N GLU A 549 -6.84 -18.80 -11.40
CA GLU A 549 -5.56 -18.49 -10.75
C GLU A 549 -5.53 -17.05 -10.20
N ALA A 550 -6.12 -16.08 -10.91
CA ALA A 550 -6.24 -14.71 -10.42
C ALA A 550 -7.13 -14.61 -9.17
N VAL A 551 -8.30 -15.26 -9.19
CA VAL A 551 -9.21 -15.34 -8.03
C VAL A 551 -8.53 -16.01 -6.84
N ALA A 552 -7.78 -17.10 -7.08
CA ALA A 552 -7.05 -17.80 -6.03
C ALA A 552 -5.90 -16.97 -5.44
N ALA A 553 -5.27 -16.12 -6.24
CA ALA A 553 -4.22 -15.21 -5.80
C ALA A 553 -4.77 -14.04 -4.96
N ASN A 554 -5.87 -13.40 -5.39
CA ASN A 554 -6.58 -12.41 -4.60
C ASN A 554 -8.08 -12.37 -4.97
N PRO A 555 -8.97 -12.88 -4.10
CA PRO A 555 -10.40 -12.98 -4.35
C PRO A 555 -11.17 -11.67 -4.08
N GLY A 556 -10.50 -10.55 -3.77
CA GLY A 556 -11.13 -9.28 -3.41
C GLY A 556 -11.57 -8.40 -4.59
N TYR A 557 -11.33 -8.82 -5.83
CA TYR A 557 -11.65 -8.06 -7.04
C TYR A 557 -12.90 -8.60 -7.72
N ASP A 558 -13.94 -7.77 -7.86
CA ASP A 558 -15.20 -8.13 -8.55
C ASP A 558 -14.98 -8.38 -10.04
N GLU A 559 -14.05 -7.66 -10.66
CA GLU A 559 -13.72 -7.78 -12.07
C GLU A 559 -13.24 -9.20 -12.43
N LEU A 560 -12.59 -9.90 -11.49
CA LEU A 560 -12.15 -11.28 -11.70
C LEU A 560 -13.34 -12.24 -11.80
N TYR A 561 -14.32 -12.12 -10.89
CA TYR A 561 -15.52 -12.94 -10.92
C TYR A 561 -16.41 -12.60 -12.11
N PHE A 562 -16.55 -11.31 -12.43
CA PHE A 562 -17.32 -10.86 -13.58
C PHE A 562 -16.79 -11.45 -14.89
N ASN A 563 -15.48 -11.35 -15.13
CA ASN A 563 -14.88 -11.86 -16.36
C ASN A 563 -14.87 -13.40 -16.39
N LEU A 564 -14.62 -14.06 -15.26
CA LEU A 564 -14.76 -15.51 -15.13
C LEU A 564 -16.17 -15.96 -15.49
N ALA A 565 -17.19 -15.32 -14.93
CA ALA A 565 -18.60 -15.58 -15.21
C ALA A 565 -18.94 -15.35 -16.69
N THR A 566 -18.35 -14.34 -17.31
CA THR A 566 -18.55 -14.02 -18.74
C THR A 566 -18.01 -15.13 -19.64
N VAL A 567 -16.83 -15.68 -19.35
CA VAL A 567 -16.27 -16.80 -20.13
C VAL A 567 -17.10 -18.08 -19.91
N GLN A 568 -17.55 -18.35 -18.68
CA GLN A 568 -18.44 -19.47 -18.36
C GLN A 568 -19.79 -19.36 -19.09
N ALA A 569 -20.39 -18.17 -19.12
CA ALA A 569 -21.61 -17.88 -19.86
C ALA A 569 -21.46 -18.20 -21.35
N GLN A 570 -20.34 -17.79 -21.97
CA GLN A 570 -20.06 -18.09 -23.37
C GLN A 570 -19.91 -19.58 -23.66
N ARG A 571 -19.52 -20.37 -22.65
CA ARG A 571 -19.44 -21.84 -22.69
C ARG A 571 -20.74 -22.53 -22.29
N LYS A 572 -21.81 -21.77 -21.98
CA LYS A 572 -23.10 -22.26 -21.49
C LYS A 572 -23.02 -22.95 -20.11
N GLU A 573 -21.96 -22.67 -19.34
CA GLU A 573 -21.78 -23.10 -17.95
C GLU A 573 -22.56 -22.13 -17.03
N PHE A 574 -23.89 -22.16 -17.14
CA PHE A 574 -24.76 -21.12 -16.59
C PHE A 574 -24.80 -21.09 -15.06
N ASN A 575 -24.74 -22.24 -14.38
CA ASN A 575 -24.81 -22.30 -12.93
C ASN A 575 -23.57 -21.64 -12.29
N GLU A 576 -22.38 -22.00 -12.78
CA GLU A 576 -21.12 -21.42 -12.33
C GLU A 576 -21.02 -19.93 -12.67
N SER A 577 -21.51 -19.55 -13.85
CA SER A 577 -21.58 -18.15 -14.29
C SER A 577 -22.47 -17.31 -13.35
N ILE A 578 -23.67 -17.79 -13.02
CA ILE A 578 -24.60 -17.14 -12.09
C ILE A 578 -23.93 -16.90 -10.74
N GLU A 579 -23.27 -17.93 -10.19
CA GLU A 579 -22.61 -17.82 -8.88
C GLU A 579 -21.46 -16.82 -8.90
N ASN A 580 -20.65 -16.78 -9.97
CA ASN A 580 -19.58 -15.79 -10.08
C ASN A 580 -20.11 -14.36 -10.31
N TYR A 581 -21.16 -14.16 -11.11
CA TYR A 581 -21.80 -12.84 -11.19
C TYR A 581 -22.36 -12.38 -9.84
N LYS A 582 -22.99 -13.26 -9.06
CA LYS A 582 -23.46 -12.94 -7.70
C LYS A 582 -22.30 -12.51 -6.80
N LYS A 583 -21.14 -13.18 -6.87
CA LYS A 583 -19.93 -12.80 -6.11
C LYS A 583 -19.39 -11.44 -6.55
N ALA A 584 -19.34 -11.15 -7.85
CA ALA A 584 -18.96 -9.84 -8.36
C ALA A 584 -19.88 -8.73 -7.82
N ILE A 585 -21.20 -8.94 -7.87
CA ILE A 585 -22.20 -7.99 -7.37
C ILE A 585 -22.15 -7.85 -5.84
N PHE A 586 -21.79 -8.91 -5.12
CA PHE A 586 -21.59 -8.84 -3.67
C PHE A 586 -20.42 -7.92 -3.31
N ILE A 587 -19.26 -8.10 -3.98
CA ILE A 587 -18.07 -7.29 -3.74
C ILE A 587 -18.28 -5.85 -4.23
N ASN A 588 -18.93 -5.68 -5.37
CA ASN A 588 -19.26 -4.40 -5.96
C ASN A 588 -20.75 -4.31 -6.32
N PRO A 589 -21.59 -3.80 -5.39
CA PRO A 589 -23.02 -3.63 -5.60
C PRO A 589 -23.42 -2.72 -6.75
N PHE A 590 -22.47 -1.98 -7.32
CA PHE A 590 -22.67 -1.01 -8.40
C PHE A 590 -22.04 -1.45 -9.73
N SER A 591 -21.50 -2.67 -9.83
CA SER A 591 -20.98 -3.20 -11.07
C SER A 591 -22.11 -3.45 -12.07
N MET A 592 -22.40 -2.46 -12.91
CA MET A 592 -23.48 -2.57 -13.89
C MET A 592 -23.23 -3.68 -14.91
N ASP A 593 -21.96 -3.93 -15.27
CA ASP A 593 -21.60 -5.03 -16.17
C ASP A 593 -21.97 -6.38 -15.56
N ALA A 594 -21.67 -6.61 -14.28
CA ALA A 594 -22.04 -7.84 -13.58
C ALA A 594 -23.56 -7.98 -13.37
N ILE A 595 -24.24 -6.87 -13.06
CA ILE A 595 -25.71 -6.85 -12.91
C ILE A 595 -26.38 -7.19 -14.25
N MET A 596 -25.94 -6.58 -15.35
CA MET A 596 -26.44 -6.88 -16.69
C MET A 596 -26.14 -8.32 -17.08
N GLY A 597 -24.90 -8.79 -16.85
CA GLY A 597 -24.49 -10.17 -17.11
C GLY A 597 -25.38 -11.18 -16.39
N LEU A 598 -25.64 -10.99 -15.09
CA LEU A 598 -26.53 -11.85 -14.32
C LEU A 598 -27.98 -11.81 -14.83
N GLY A 599 -28.51 -10.62 -15.09
CA GLY A 599 -29.88 -10.47 -15.62
C GLY A 599 -30.06 -11.16 -16.96
N ASN A 600 -29.07 -11.01 -17.86
CA ASN A 600 -29.05 -11.66 -19.17
C ASN A 600 -28.98 -13.18 -19.04
N ILE A 601 -28.13 -13.71 -18.15
CA ILE A 601 -28.04 -15.16 -17.95
C ILE A 601 -29.34 -15.74 -17.40
N TYR A 602 -30.00 -15.06 -16.45
CA TYR A 602 -31.32 -15.49 -16.00
C TYR A 602 -32.37 -15.46 -17.13
N LEU A 603 -32.34 -14.48 -18.04
CA LEU A 603 -33.20 -14.50 -19.23
C LEU A 603 -32.90 -15.71 -20.11
N PHE A 604 -31.63 -15.95 -20.46
CA PHE A 604 -31.24 -17.05 -21.33
C PHE A 604 -31.52 -18.43 -20.73
N SER A 605 -31.47 -18.55 -19.40
CA SER A 605 -31.78 -19.77 -18.67
C SER A 605 -33.27 -19.89 -18.27
N ASN A 606 -34.15 -19.04 -18.81
CA ASN A 606 -35.60 -19.00 -18.52
C ASN A 606 -35.98 -18.73 -17.05
N ASN A 607 -35.07 -18.18 -16.24
CA ASN A 607 -35.30 -17.80 -14.85
C ASN A 607 -35.84 -16.37 -14.76
N TYR A 608 -37.04 -16.16 -15.29
CA TYR A 608 -37.59 -14.82 -15.54
C TYR A 608 -37.88 -14.01 -14.27
N GLU A 609 -38.30 -14.64 -13.17
CA GLU A 609 -38.55 -13.94 -11.91
C GLU A 609 -37.27 -13.34 -11.31
N GLN A 610 -36.19 -14.12 -11.29
CA GLN A 610 -34.88 -13.67 -10.82
C GLN A 610 -34.34 -12.57 -11.74
N SER A 611 -34.54 -12.72 -13.06
CA SER A 611 -34.17 -11.69 -14.05
C SER A 611 -34.88 -10.36 -13.78
N ILE A 612 -36.19 -10.37 -13.52
CA ILE A 612 -36.96 -9.17 -13.15
C ILE A 612 -36.38 -8.51 -11.91
N ASN A 613 -36.05 -9.28 -10.86
CA ASN A 613 -35.49 -8.71 -9.63
C ASN A 613 -34.15 -7.98 -9.91
N ILE A 614 -33.27 -8.63 -10.68
CA ILE A 614 -31.97 -8.04 -11.06
C ILE A 614 -32.15 -6.79 -11.93
N TYR A 615 -32.99 -6.82 -12.96
CA TYR A 615 -33.20 -5.65 -13.81
C TYR A 615 -33.94 -4.52 -13.11
N ARG A 616 -34.88 -4.80 -12.18
CA ARG A 616 -35.48 -3.75 -11.34
C ARG A 616 -34.40 -3.03 -10.54
N ARG A 617 -33.48 -3.76 -9.90
CA ARG A 617 -32.34 -3.13 -9.24
C ARG A 617 -31.48 -2.33 -10.23
N ALA A 618 -31.23 -2.86 -11.42
CA ALA A 618 -30.49 -2.19 -12.47
C ALA A 618 -31.14 -0.87 -12.92
N THR A 619 -32.48 -0.80 -13.01
CA THR A 619 -33.21 0.44 -13.33
C THR A 619 -33.07 1.51 -12.25
N LEU A 620 -32.88 1.13 -10.98
CA LEU A 620 -32.64 2.09 -9.90
C LEU A 620 -31.23 2.70 -9.99
N LEU A 621 -30.24 1.90 -10.45
CA LEU A 621 -28.85 2.35 -10.60
C LEU A 621 -28.60 3.11 -11.91
N SER A 622 -29.33 2.78 -12.97
CA SER A 622 -29.19 3.37 -14.30
C SER A 622 -30.56 3.58 -14.95
N PRO A 623 -31.36 4.54 -14.43
CA PRO A 623 -32.75 4.74 -14.86
C PRO A 623 -32.90 5.19 -16.32
N ASN A 624 -31.83 5.67 -16.95
CA ASN A 624 -31.81 6.15 -18.33
C ASN A 624 -31.12 5.16 -19.29
N ASN A 625 -30.95 3.90 -18.90
CA ASN A 625 -30.42 2.87 -19.80
C ASN A 625 -31.56 2.10 -20.47
N LYS A 626 -31.75 2.34 -21.77
CA LYS A 626 -32.83 1.74 -22.58
C LYS A 626 -32.77 0.20 -22.62
N ASP A 627 -31.58 -0.39 -22.62
CA ASP A 627 -31.41 -1.85 -22.73
C ASP A 627 -31.90 -2.56 -21.48
N ILE A 628 -31.69 -1.96 -20.29
CA ILE A 628 -32.22 -2.48 -19.02
C ILE A 628 -33.75 -2.52 -19.07
N TRP A 629 -34.39 -1.43 -19.48
CA TRP A 629 -35.85 -1.34 -19.54
C TRP A 629 -36.45 -2.29 -20.57
N ASN A 630 -35.81 -2.45 -21.73
CA ASN A 630 -36.23 -3.44 -22.71
C ASN A 630 -36.10 -4.87 -22.18
N ASN A 631 -34.98 -5.22 -21.54
CA ASN A 631 -34.79 -6.57 -21.01
C ASN A 631 -35.73 -6.87 -19.83
N LEU A 632 -36.02 -5.87 -18.99
CA LEU A 632 -37.05 -5.96 -17.96
C LEU A 632 -38.43 -6.20 -18.56
N GLY A 633 -38.79 -5.47 -19.61
CA GLY A 633 -40.06 -5.64 -20.32
C GLY A 633 -40.19 -7.03 -20.94
N TYR A 634 -39.11 -7.54 -21.53
CA TYR A 634 -39.06 -8.89 -22.09
C TYR A 634 -39.24 -9.96 -21.01
N ALA A 635 -38.59 -9.79 -19.85
CA ALA A 635 -38.76 -10.70 -18.71
C ALA A 635 -40.22 -10.74 -18.22
N TYR A 636 -40.86 -9.58 -18.09
CA TYR A 636 -42.29 -9.48 -17.71
C TYR A 636 -43.20 -10.12 -18.76
N MET A 637 -42.94 -9.90 -20.04
CA MET A 637 -43.71 -10.51 -21.13
C MET A 637 -43.65 -12.04 -21.06
N LYS A 638 -42.49 -12.62 -20.74
CA LYS A 638 -42.32 -14.07 -20.59
C LYS A 638 -43.05 -14.68 -19.40
N LEU A 639 -43.37 -13.88 -18.38
CA LEU A 639 -44.23 -14.26 -17.26
C LEU A 639 -45.70 -13.84 -17.47
N ASN A 640 -46.10 -13.45 -18.68
CA ASN A 640 -47.43 -12.95 -19.01
C ASN A 640 -47.87 -11.73 -18.19
N ASN A 641 -46.95 -10.96 -17.59
CA ASN A 641 -47.24 -9.69 -16.95
C ASN A 641 -47.23 -8.56 -17.98
N ILE A 642 -48.25 -8.56 -18.85
CA ILE A 642 -48.31 -7.71 -20.05
C ILE A 642 -48.32 -6.21 -19.70
N ASN A 643 -48.95 -5.81 -18.59
CA ASN A 643 -49.01 -4.41 -18.17
C ASN A 643 -47.62 -3.85 -17.81
N GLU A 644 -46.85 -4.58 -17.01
CA GLU A 644 -45.49 -4.16 -16.63
C GLU A 644 -44.51 -4.27 -17.81
N ALA A 645 -44.69 -5.25 -18.69
CA ALA A 645 -43.94 -5.35 -19.95
C ALA A 645 -44.15 -4.11 -20.82
N LYS A 646 -45.41 -3.71 -21.04
CA LYS A 646 -45.79 -2.53 -21.81
C LYS A 646 -45.18 -1.25 -21.23
N LYS A 647 -45.26 -1.06 -19.91
CA LYS A 647 -44.65 0.10 -19.22
C LYS A 647 -43.13 0.14 -19.45
N SER A 648 -42.47 -1.00 -19.30
CA SER A 648 -41.02 -1.10 -19.43
C SER A 648 -40.54 -0.82 -20.87
N PHE A 649 -41.21 -1.39 -21.88
CA PHE A 649 -40.89 -1.10 -23.28
C PHE A 649 -41.15 0.37 -23.66
N LYS A 650 -42.26 0.96 -23.19
CA LYS A 650 -42.52 2.39 -23.38
C LYS A 650 -41.42 3.24 -22.76
N ARG A 651 -40.97 2.90 -21.54
CA ARG A 651 -39.87 3.62 -20.89
C ARG A 651 -38.57 3.53 -21.68
N ALA A 652 -38.25 2.37 -22.27
CA ALA A 652 -37.09 2.24 -23.15
C ALA A 652 -37.18 3.14 -24.39
N ILE A 653 -38.38 3.26 -24.98
CA ILE A 653 -38.65 4.13 -26.15
C ILE A 653 -38.65 5.62 -25.76
N GLU A 654 -39.12 5.98 -24.56
CA GLU A 654 -39.01 7.36 -24.05
C GLU A 654 -37.55 7.80 -23.90
N ILE A 655 -36.68 6.89 -23.45
CA ILE A 655 -35.25 7.15 -23.29
C ILE A 655 -34.57 7.26 -24.67
N ASP A 656 -34.92 6.37 -25.61
CA ASP A 656 -34.45 6.41 -26.98
C ASP A 656 -35.59 6.12 -27.98
N PRO A 657 -36.15 7.17 -28.60
CA PRO A 657 -37.21 7.03 -29.59
C PRO A 657 -36.83 6.22 -30.83
N ASN A 658 -35.54 5.98 -31.09
CA ASN A 658 -35.04 5.18 -32.22
C ASN A 658 -34.69 3.74 -31.81
N PHE A 659 -35.07 3.30 -30.60
CA PHE A 659 -34.79 1.94 -30.16
C PHE A 659 -35.75 0.90 -30.75
N ASP A 660 -35.45 0.45 -31.97
CA ASP A 660 -36.32 -0.45 -32.74
C ASP A 660 -36.63 -1.78 -32.06
N LEU A 661 -35.70 -2.31 -31.25
CA LEU A 661 -35.92 -3.56 -30.52
C LEU A 661 -37.09 -3.42 -29.53
N ALA A 662 -37.15 -2.32 -28.78
CA ALA A 662 -38.23 -2.07 -27.83
C ALA A 662 -39.57 -1.81 -28.55
N LYS A 663 -39.56 -1.12 -29.70
CA LYS A 663 -40.76 -0.93 -30.53
C LYS A 663 -41.32 -2.26 -31.02
N LYS A 664 -40.46 -3.13 -31.56
CA LYS A 664 -40.85 -4.47 -32.02
C LYS A 664 -41.42 -5.30 -30.89
N ASN A 665 -40.77 -5.30 -29.73
CA ASN A 665 -41.25 -6.01 -28.56
C ASN A 665 -42.60 -5.47 -28.04
N LEU A 666 -42.82 -4.15 -28.10
CA LEU A 666 -44.09 -3.52 -27.73
C LEU A 666 -45.24 -3.90 -28.68
N ILE A 667 -44.98 -3.96 -29.99
CA ILE A 667 -45.96 -4.36 -31.02
C ILE A 667 -46.32 -5.84 -30.87
N ASN A 668 -45.34 -6.68 -30.55
CA ASN A 668 -45.50 -8.13 -30.42
C ASN A 668 -46.07 -8.58 -29.06
N LEU A 669 -46.53 -7.65 -28.21
CA LEU A 669 -47.22 -8.02 -26.97
C LEU A 669 -48.54 -8.73 -27.32
N PRO A 670 -48.83 -9.90 -26.72
CA PRO A 670 -50.11 -10.57 -26.95
C PRO A 670 -51.28 -9.67 -26.51
N SER A 671 -52.31 -9.57 -27.36
CA SER A 671 -53.57 -8.93 -27.02
C SER A 671 -54.22 -9.68 -25.86
N GLN A 672 -54.67 -8.94 -24.84
CA GLN A 672 -55.34 -9.47 -23.65
C GLN A 672 -56.62 -10.22 -24.00
#